data_AF-F6HSQ4-F1
#
_entry.id   AF-F6HSQ4-F1
#
_cell.length_a   1.000
_cell.length_b   1.000
_cell.length_c   1.000
_cell.angle_alpha   90.00
_cell.angle_beta   90.00
_cell.angle_gamma   90.00
#
_symmetry.space_group_name_H-M   'P 1'
#
loop_
_entity.id
_entity.type
_entity.pdbx_description
1 polymer ?
#
loop_
_entity_poly.entity_id
_entity_poly.type
_entity_poly.pdbx_seq_one_letter_code
_entity_poly.pdbx_strand_id
1 'polypeptide(L)'
;MDVVERASLCNCVVNFLLEEKYLLSAFELLHELLEDGREAQAIRLKEFFSDPSHFPPDQISRFNSLRVADPQSLLEEKEALEEKLAISGYELRLAQEDILKLKTELEKKADFLPNSSKSNSDVSVDHGQDIQRQKRDASYSDLGPLKDNERRDLNCAVKEYLLLAGYRLTAMTFYEEVIDQNLDVWQNTPACVPDALRHYYYQYLSSTAEAAEEKIAMLRENESLLKANENLNHEKECLLKNKDLADGQIKALTKSSEALQKDLKDRENLVQVLKQSLEHQRKDLNDCRAEITSLKMHIEGYRSGRSWATSDVDDVQSSLERYKEEIKSLQMEMESLKAKNSIATDALDSSNCGKESIQGEENVVEIHEDKTVISHQVDTTSGVLENQDAPLLACQTSDDNMKKPEEVAQELLISSSSENGTAGNVVNAPKQNGEPPPEESEVLKSDNIGGKIVSEKTGLGTIQILSDALPKIVPYVLINHREELLPLIMCAIERHPDSSTRDSLTHTLFNLIKRPDEQQRRIIMDACVNLAKNVGEMRTETELLPQCWEQINHIYEERRLLVAQSCGELAEFVRPEIRDSLILSIVQQLIEDSGTVVRDAAAHNLALLLPLFPNMDKYFKVEELMFQLVCDPSGVVVETTLKELVPAVINWGNKLDHILRILLSHILGSSQRCPPLSGVEGSVESHLHVLGERERWNVDVLLRMLTELLPFVHQKAIETCPFPTVSESMGTLFSTSLLELYAGGHIEWPAFEWMHIDCFPSLIQLACLLPQKEDNLRNRITKFLLAVSERFGDSYLTHIMLPVFLVAIGDNADLTFFPSTIHSVIKGLRPKTAIAERLATMCVLPLLLAGVLGAPCKHEQLVEYLRNLLVQGTVKESQPTKRNAEIVDAVRFLCTFEEHHGMIFNILWEMVVSSNIEMKISAANLLKVIVPYIDAKVASTHVLPALVTLGSDQNLNVKYASIDAFGAVAQHFKNDMIVDKIRVQMDAFLEDGSHEATIAVVRALVVAIPHTTDKLRDYILYIFQFTTMPSPTSDVMRRRERANAFCESIRALDATDLPATSVRELLLPAIQNLLKDLDALDPAHKEALEIILKERSGGTLEAISKVMGAHLGIASSVTSLFGEGGLLGKKDSGDPPPEPVESPRAVPPPPAEDTRFMRIMRGNFTDMLRSKAKNQEDTSTGQ
;
A
#
# COMPACT_ATOMS: atom_id res chain seq x y z
N MET A 1 18.35 23.82 14.66
CA MET A 1 18.97 25.00 14.04
C MET A 1 17.94 25.69 13.14
N ASP A 2 17.50 25.01 12.07
CA ASP A 2 16.16 24.96 11.44
C ASP A 2 15.33 26.25 11.41
N VAL A 3 14.83 26.75 12.54
CA VAL A 3 13.99 27.97 12.61
C VAL A 3 14.78 29.19 12.13
N VAL A 4 16.09 29.24 12.41
CA VAL A 4 16.98 30.31 11.95
C VAL A 4 17.26 30.18 10.44
N GLU A 5 17.46 28.96 9.96
CA GLU A 5 17.80 28.67 8.56
C GLU A 5 16.59 28.83 7.61
N ARG A 6 15.40 28.42 8.04
CA ARG A 6 14.15 28.70 7.32
C ARG A 6 13.84 30.19 7.28
N ALA A 7 14.19 30.94 8.34
CA ALA A 7 14.05 32.39 8.35
C ALA A 7 15.06 33.09 7.43
N SER A 8 16.33 32.64 7.37
CA SER A 8 17.29 33.21 6.40
C SER A 8 16.91 32.90 4.96
N LEU A 9 16.48 31.67 4.64
CA LEU A 9 16.09 31.30 3.28
C LEU A 9 14.84 32.06 2.79
N CYS A 10 13.83 32.25 3.64
CA CYS A 10 12.66 33.09 3.32
C CYS A 10 13.08 34.54 3.01
N ASN A 11 14.00 35.12 3.81
CA ASN A 11 14.52 36.46 3.57
C ASN A 11 15.31 36.56 2.26
N CYS A 12 16.04 35.51 1.85
CA CYS A 12 16.71 35.46 0.54
C CYS A 12 15.70 35.51 -0.63
N VAL A 13 14.59 34.76 -0.54
CA VAL A 13 13.54 34.77 -1.56
C VAL A 13 12.80 36.13 -1.60
N VAL A 14 12.52 36.73 -0.45
CA VAL A 14 11.98 38.10 -0.36
C VAL A 14 12.89 39.13 -1.04
N ASN A 15 14.22 39.03 -0.85
CA ASN A 15 15.16 39.91 -1.53
C ASN A 15 15.14 39.70 -3.05
N PHE A 16 15.21 38.45 -3.51
CA PHE A 16 15.22 38.09 -4.93
C PHE A 16 13.97 38.60 -5.67
N LEU A 17 12.77 38.40 -5.11
CA LEU A 17 11.51 38.88 -5.70
C LEU A 17 11.47 40.41 -5.83
N LEU A 18 12.05 41.14 -4.87
CA LEU A 18 12.13 42.61 -4.92
C LEU A 18 13.23 43.11 -5.89
N GLU A 19 14.37 42.41 -5.96
CA GLU A 19 15.52 42.77 -6.80
C GLU A 19 15.24 42.54 -8.30
N GLU A 20 14.67 41.39 -8.67
CA GLU A 20 14.25 41.09 -10.05
C GLU A 20 12.83 41.63 -10.38
N LYS A 21 12.17 42.29 -9.43
CA LYS A 21 10.88 43.02 -9.57
C LYS A 21 9.65 42.15 -9.89
N TYR A 22 9.60 40.95 -9.31
CA TYR A 22 8.41 40.10 -9.28
C TYR A 22 7.43 40.61 -8.20
N LEU A 23 6.83 41.78 -8.47
CA LEU A 23 6.08 42.57 -7.50
C LEU A 23 4.69 42.01 -7.18
N LEU A 24 4.02 41.37 -8.15
CA LEU A 24 2.75 40.69 -7.90
C LEU A 24 2.99 39.47 -6.99
N SER A 25 4.06 38.71 -7.25
CA SER A 25 4.49 37.59 -6.42
C SER A 25 4.93 38.02 -5.02
N ALA A 26 5.69 39.12 -4.91
CA ALA A 26 6.10 39.68 -3.62
C ALA A 26 4.89 40.19 -2.81
N PHE A 27 3.82 40.64 -3.46
CA PHE A 27 2.58 41.07 -2.81
C PHE A 27 1.73 39.88 -2.34
N GLU A 28 1.59 38.84 -3.17
CA GLU A 28 0.90 37.60 -2.79
C GLU A 28 1.63 36.88 -1.63
N LEU A 29 2.96 36.89 -1.63
CA LEU A 29 3.79 36.35 -0.55
C LEU A 29 3.62 37.14 0.75
N LEU A 30 3.41 38.46 0.68
CA LEU A 30 3.07 39.28 1.85
C LEU A 30 1.72 38.85 2.44
N HIS A 31 0.74 38.52 1.59
CA HIS A 31 -0.56 38.01 2.04
C HIS A 31 -0.43 36.62 2.68
N GLU A 32 0.14 35.62 1.99
CA GLU A 32 0.28 34.27 2.55
C GLU A 32 1.16 34.27 3.83
N LEU A 33 2.23 35.08 3.92
CA LEU A 33 3.02 35.23 5.16
C LEU A 33 2.25 35.89 6.31
N LEU A 34 1.24 36.73 6.03
CA LEU A 34 0.41 37.35 7.06
C LEU A 34 -0.68 36.42 7.57
N GLU A 35 -1.29 35.63 6.69
CA GLU A 35 -2.26 34.60 7.07
C GLU A 35 -1.60 33.45 7.86
N ASP A 36 -0.36 33.07 7.51
CA ASP A 36 0.52 32.18 8.29
C ASP A 36 0.94 32.77 9.66
N GLY A 37 0.67 34.05 9.95
CA GLY A 37 1.13 34.75 11.16
C GLY A 37 2.65 35.00 11.23
N ARG A 38 3.38 34.89 10.11
CA ARG A 38 4.85 34.97 10.02
C ARG A 38 5.35 36.42 9.95
N GLU A 39 4.80 37.29 10.81
CA GLU A 39 5.01 38.75 10.76
C GLU A 39 6.48 39.18 10.62
N ALA A 40 7.39 38.50 11.32
CA ALA A 40 8.83 38.81 11.33
C ALA A 40 9.53 38.63 9.97
N GLN A 41 9.01 37.78 9.09
CA GLN A 41 9.50 37.59 7.71
C GLN A 41 8.78 38.53 6.74
N ALA A 42 7.52 38.89 7.05
CA ALA A 42 6.75 39.87 6.30
C ALA A 42 7.26 41.33 6.45
N ILE A 43 8.09 41.66 7.45
CA ILE A 43 8.51 43.05 7.74
C ILE A 43 9.05 43.77 6.50
N ARG A 44 10.01 43.18 5.77
CA ARG A 44 10.65 43.84 4.62
C ARG A 44 9.70 44.04 3.44
N LEU A 45 8.73 43.13 3.25
CA LEU A 45 7.66 43.30 2.28
C LEU A 45 6.67 44.39 2.72
N LYS A 46 6.26 44.40 4.01
CA LYS A 46 5.44 45.48 4.58
C LYS A 46 6.10 46.84 4.39
N GLU A 47 7.39 46.98 4.70
CA GLU A 47 8.14 48.23 4.51
C GLU A 47 8.17 48.66 3.05
N PHE A 48 8.48 47.76 2.12
CA PHE A 48 8.52 48.06 0.68
C PHE A 48 7.16 48.51 0.13
N PHE A 49 6.07 47.81 0.45
CA PHE A 49 4.73 48.19 0.01
C PHE A 49 4.11 49.36 0.81
N SER A 50 4.68 49.72 1.97
CA SER A 50 4.27 50.92 2.74
C SER A 50 4.88 52.22 2.21
N ASP A 51 5.94 52.16 1.41
CA ASP A 51 6.72 53.34 1.00
C ASP A 51 5.94 54.25 0.04
N PRO A 52 5.57 55.49 0.46
CA PRO A 52 4.81 56.42 -0.38
C PRO A 52 5.57 56.91 -1.62
N SER A 53 6.90 56.71 -1.69
CA SER A 53 7.71 57.04 -2.86
C SER A 53 7.61 55.98 -3.97
N HIS A 54 7.37 54.72 -3.59
CA HIS A 54 7.12 53.62 -4.53
C HIS A 54 5.63 53.51 -4.89
N PHE A 55 4.72 53.77 -3.94
CA PHE A 55 3.27 53.64 -4.13
C PHE A 55 2.51 54.91 -3.71
N PRO A 56 2.40 55.94 -4.60
CA PRO A 56 1.82 57.23 -4.22
C PRO A 56 0.32 57.14 -3.85
N PRO A 57 -0.09 57.62 -2.65
CA PRO A 57 -1.48 57.50 -2.18
C PRO A 57 -2.48 58.28 -3.05
N ASP A 58 -2.02 59.32 -3.77
CA ASP A 58 -2.80 60.10 -4.73
C ASP A 58 -3.23 59.29 -5.98
N GLN A 59 -2.57 58.17 -6.27
CA GLN A 59 -2.98 57.27 -7.35
C GLN A 59 -4.00 56.24 -6.85
N ILE A 60 -3.70 55.57 -5.73
CA ILE A 60 -4.56 54.52 -5.13
C ILE A 60 -5.93 55.09 -4.76
N SER A 61 -5.99 56.29 -4.15
CA SER A 61 -7.24 56.97 -3.81
C SER A 61 -8.10 57.35 -5.03
N ARG A 62 -7.49 57.63 -6.19
CA ARG A 62 -8.23 57.89 -7.44
C ARG A 62 -8.86 56.62 -8.00
N PHE A 63 -8.18 55.47 -7.95
CA PHE A 63 -8.74 54.21 -8.43
C PHE A 63 -9.85 53.67 -7.51
N ASN A 64 -9.77 53.91 -6.20
CA ASN A 64 -10.81 53.56 -5.23
C ASN A 64 -12.08 54.43 -5.32
N SER A 65 -12.10 55.45 -6.19
CA SER A 65 -13.26 56.33 -6.40
C SER A 65 -14.27 55.81 -7.44
N LEU A 66 -13.93 54.74 -8.18
CA LEU A 66 -14.83 54.09 -9.15
C LEU A 66 -15.72 53.08 -8.43
N ARG A 67 -17.04 53.32 -8.42
CA ARG A 67 -18.01 52.44 -7.76
C ARG A 67 -18.17 51.09 -8.48
N VAL A 68 -18.57 50.10 -7.66
CA VAL A 68 -19.04 48.75 -8.03
C VAL A 68 -19.81 48.71 -9.35
N ALA A 69 -19.42 47.80 -10.25
CA ALA A 69 -20.06 47.60 -11.54
C ALA A 69 -21.45 46.93 -11.43
N ASP A 70 -22.32 47.23 -12.39
CA ASP A 70 -23.64 46.62 -12.54
C ASP A 70 -23.50 45.15 -12.99
N PRO A 71 -24.23 44.18 -12.38
CA PRO A 71 -24.27 42.79 -12.83
C PRO A 71 -24.53 42.60 -14.33
N GLN A 72 -25.29 43.49 -14.98
CA GLN A 72 -25.55 43.41 -16.42
C GLN A 72 -24.28 43.62 -17.26
N SER A 73 -23.38 44.51 -16.82
CA SER A 73 -22.10 44.76 -17.51
C SER A 73 -21.14 43.57 -17.43
N LEU A 74 -21.20 42.79 -16.34
CA LEU A 74 -20.39 41.59 -16.16
C LEU A 74 -20.88 40.43 -17.04
N LEU A 75 -22.16 40.41 -17.43
CA LEU A 75 -22.71 39.43 -18.35
C LEU A 75 -22.24 39.69 -19.78
N GLU A 76 -22.30 40.95 -20.23
CA GLU A 76 -21.81 41.36 -21.56
C GLU A 76 -20.28 41.16 -21.68
N GLU A 77 -19.51 41.44 -20.62
CA GLU A 77 -18.06 41.18 -20.59
C GLU A 77 -17.73 39.68 -20.62
N LYS A 78 -18.55 38.82 -19.97
CA LYS A 78 -18.43 37.35 -20.07
C LYS A 78 -18.68 36.86 -21.50
N GLU A 79 -19.75 37.32 -22.15
CA GLU A 79 -20.07 36.90 -23.53
C GLU A 79 -18.98 37.33 -24.52
N ALA A 80 -18.42 38.54 -24.36
CA ALA A 80 -17.28 39.02 -25.14
C ALA A 80 -15.97 38.25 -24.87
N LEU A 81 -15.80 37.66 -23.68
CA LEU A 81 -14.67 36.77 -23.38
C LEU A 81 -14.86 35.37 -23.98
N GLU A 82 -16.08 34.83 -23.96
CA GLU A 82 -16.39 33.54 -24.61
C GLU A 82 -16.22 33.61 -26.14
N GLU A 83 -16.61 34.72 -26.78
CA GLU A 83 -16.36 34.94 -28.22
C GLU A 83 -14.85 35.04 -28.54
N LYS A 84 -14.06 35.76 -27.73
CA LYS A 84 -12.59 35.80 -27.89
C LYS A 84 -11.94 34.44 -27.72
N LEU A 85 -12.38 33.65 -26.73
CA LEU A 85 -11.87 32.30 -26.48
C LEU A 85 -12.17 31.37 -27.68
N ALA A 86 -13.35 31.50 -28.29
CA ALA A 86 -13.69 30.79 -29.51
C ALA A 86 -12.80 31.17 -30.72
N ILE A 87 -12.41 32.45 -30.84
CA ILE A 87 -11.48 32.94 -31.87
C ILE A 87 -10.07 32.37 -31.65
N SER A 88 -9.49 32.50 -30.46
CA SER A 88 -8.15 31.92 -30.19
C SER A 88 -8.15 30.39 -30.26
N GLY A 89 -9.27 29.74 -29.91
CA GLY A 89 -9.49 28.31 -30.13
C GLY A 89 -9.66 27.91 -31.61
N TYR A 90 -9.85 28.86 -32.52
CA TYR A 90 -9.78 28.65 -33.98
C TYR A 90 -8.34 28.88 -34.50
N GLU A 91 -7.69 29.96 -34.07
CA GLU A 91 -6.29 30.27 -34.42
C GLU A 91 -5.32 29.16 -34.00
N LEU A 92 -5.51 28.58 -32.80
CA LEU A 92 -4.71 27.45 -32.31
C LEU A 92 -4.83 26.21 -33.22
N ARG A 93 -6.03 25.92 -33.74
CA ARG A 93 -6.24 24.81 -34.68
C ARG A 93 -5.58 25.07 -36.03
N LEU A 94 -5.63 26.32 -36.52
CA LEU A 94 -4.96 26.72 -37.75
C LEU A 94 -3.43 26.55 -37.63
N ALA A 95 -2.85 27.01 -36.52
CA ALA A 95 -1.43 26.84 -36.22
C ALA A 95 -1.02 25.36 -36.08
N GLN A 96 -1.86 24.52 -35.47
CA GLN A 96 -1.64 23.07 -35.38
C GLN A 96 -1.66 22.40 -36.77
N GLU A 97 -2.58 22.80 -37.65
CA GLU A 97 -2.67 22.29 -39.02
C GLU A 97 -1.43 22.68 -39.85
N ASP A 98 -0.93 23.91 -39.69
CA ASP A 98 0.27 24.40 -40.37
C ASP A 98 1.56 23.75 -39.83
N ILE A 99 1.66 23.47 -38.52
CA ILE A 99 2.73 22.62 -37.96
C ILE A 99 2.68 21.21 -38.57
N LEU A 100 1.48 20.67 -38.81
CA LEU A 100 1.30 19.36 -39.46
C LEU A 100 1.79 19.40 -40.92
N LYS A 101 1.42 20.44 -41.69
CA LYS A 101 1.92 20.65 -43.06
C LYS A 101 3.45 20.74 -43.08
N LEU A 102 4.04 21.56 -42.21
CA LEU A 102 5.49 21.75 -42.09
C LEU A 102 6.21 20.44 -41.74
N LYS A 103 5.65 19.59 -40.88
CA LYS A 103 6.18 18.24 -40.63
C LYS A 103 6.17 17.37 -41.89
N THR A 104 5.06 17.32 -42.64
CA THR A 104 5.04 16.54 -43.90
C THR A 104 5.94 17.11 -44.99
N GLU A 105 6.26 18.41 -44.96
CA GLU A 105 7.31 18.98 -45.83
C GLU A 105 8.73 18.63 -45.38
N LEU A 106 8.96 18.50 -44.07
CA LEU A 106 10.25 18.09 -43.52
C LEU A 106 10.55 16.63 -43.87
N GLU A 107 9.57 15.75 -43.71
CA GLU A 107 9.64 14.34 -44.11
C GLU A 107 9.91 14.20 -45.61
N LYS A 108 9.15 14.91 -46.47
CA LYS A 108 9.40 14.96 -47.93
C LYS A 108 10.76 15.54 -48.33
N LYS A 109 11.46 16.25 -47.44
CA LYS A 109 12.84 16.73 -47.65
C LYS A 109 13.90 15.74 -47.14
N ALA A 110 13.56 14.85 -46.21
CA ALA A 110 14.46 13.83 -45.69
C ALA A 110 14.76 12.72 -46.74
N ASP A 111 13.78 12.38 -47.58
CA ASP A 111 13.91 11.35 -48.62
C ASP A 111 14.88 11.69 -49.78
N PHE A 112 15.44 12.90 -49.83
CA PHE A 112 16.20 13.43 -50.98
C PHE A 112 17.70 13.70 -50.72
N LEU A 113 18.41 12.86 -49.96
CA LEU A 113 19.88 12.97 -49.86
C LEU A 113 20.63 11.64 -49.58
N PRO A 114 21.42 11.09 -50.54
CA PRO A 114 22.12 9.81 -50.36
C PRO A 114 23.60 9.94 -49.95
N ASN A 115 23.97 9.18 -48.90
CA ASN A 115 25.28 8.55 -48.58
C ASN A 115 26.60 9.05 -49.23
N SER A 116 27.61 9.40 -48.41
CA SER A 116 28.95 8.74 -48.48
C SER A 116 29.95 9.08 -47.34
N SER A 117 30.41 8.02 -46.65
CA SER A 117 31.75 7.74 -46.07
C SER A 117 32.72 8.82 -45.51
N LYS A 118 33.09 8.60 -44.22
CA LYS A 118 34.46 8.51 -43.63
C LYS A 118 35.56 9.57 -43.93
N SER A 119 36.13 10.14 -42.86
CA SER A 119 37.55 9.95 -42.45
C SER A 119 37.86 10.57 -41.07
N ASN A 120 39.10 10.39 -40.57
CA ASN A 120 39.56 10.78 -39.22
C ASN A 120 40.41 12.07 -39.21
N SER A 121 40.79 12.48 -37.99
CA SER A 121 42.06 13.12 -37.55
C SER A 121 42.34 14.62 -37.80
N ASP A 122 42.17 15.40 -36.73
CA ASP A 122 43.26 15.94 -35.84
C ASP A 122 44.19 17.12 -36.26
N VAL A 123 44.70 17.83 -35.23
CA VAL A 123 45.91 18.70 -35.14
C VAL A 123 45.92 20.17 -35.65
N SER A 124 46.07 21.10 -34.67
CA SER A 124 46.73 22.45 -34.71
C SER A 124 46.09 23.57 -35.58
N VAL A 125 46.41 24.88 -35.48
CA VAL A 125 47.60 25.67 -35.08
C VAL A 125 47.13 26.86 -34.19
N ASP A 126 47.68 27.13 -32.99
CA ASP A 126 48.88 27.95 -32.67
C ASP A 126 48.75 29.45 -33.09
N HIS A 127 49.29 30.48 -32.42
CA HIS A 127 50.41 30.60 -31.46
C HIS A 127 50.27 31.93 -30.68
N GLY A 128 50.95 32.13 -29.53
CA GLY A 128 51.16 33.48 -28.96
C GLY A 128 51.16 33.61 -27.43
N GLN A 129 52.34 33.80 -26.83
CA GLN A 129 52.53 34.24 -25.44
C GLN A 129 52.80 35.75 -25.40
N ASP A 130 52.47 36.43 -24.30
CA ASP A 130 53.47 37.30 -23.64
C ASP A 130 53.16 37.56 -22.16
N ILE A 131 54.15 38.05 -21.41
CA ILE A 131 54.17 38.15 -19.94
C ILE A 131 54.42 39.59 -19.50
N GLN A 132 53.50 40.19 -18.73
CA GLN A 132 53.96 41.04 -17.61
C GLN A 132 52.97 41.34 -16.48
N ARG A 133 53.57 41.51 -15.30
CA ARG A 133 52.93 41.90 -14.04
C ARG A 133 52.40 43.33 -14.10
N GLN A 134 51.25 43.59 -13.49
CA GLN A 134 51.18 44.75 -12.59
C GLN A 134 50.26 44.49 -11.39
N LYS A 135 50.69 45.02 -10.24
CA LYS A 135 50.03 44.88 -8.93
C LYS A 135 49.28 46.17 -8.63
N ARG A 136 47.97 46.10 -8.43
CA ARG A 136 47.19 47.13 -7.72
C ARG A 136 45.85 46.59 -7.25
N ASP A 137 45.34 47.22 -6.22
CA ASP A 137 44.22 46.76 -5.41
C ASP A 137 42.89 47.02 -6.12
N ALA A 138 41.98 46.04 -6.07
CA ALA A 138 40.61 46.15 -6.53
C ALA A 138 39.70 45.44 -5.52
N SER A 139 38.65 46.13 -5.09
CA SER A 139 37.63 45.60 -4.18
C SER A 139 36.72 44.61 -4.92
N TYR A 140 36.88 43.32 -4.66
CA TYR A 140 35.98 42.27 -5.17
C TYR A 140 34.69 42.22 -4.34
N SER A 141 33.84 43.21 -4.56
CA SER A 141 32.53 43.36 -3.92
C SER A 141 31.51 43.94 -4.92
N ASP A 142 31.38 43.28 -6.06
CA ASP A 142 30.20 43.33 -6.94
C ASP A 142 30.25 42.08 -7.85
N LEU A 143 29.14 41.34 -7.90
CA LEU A 143 28.85 40.41 -8.99
C LEU A 143 27.91 41.12 -9.95
N GLY A 144 28.14 40.99 -11.25
CA GLY A 144 27.29 41.63 -12.26
C GLY A 144 25.86 41.08 -12.28
N PRO A 145 24.92 41.76 -12.96
CA PRO A 145 23.53 41.32 -13.06
C PRO A 145 23.43 39.89 -13.64
N LEU A 146 22.45 39.12 -13.15
CA LEU A 146 22.21 37.73 -13.52
C LEU A 146 21.99 37.58 -15.04
N LYS A 147 22.68 36.61 -15.65
CA LYS A 147 22.43 36.21 -17.04
C LYS A 147 21.11 35.45 -17.12
N ASP A 148 20.47 35.45 -18.29
CA ASP A 148 19.10 34.95 -18.43
C ASP A 148 18.93 33.44 -18.14
N ASN A 149 19.99 32.64 -18.31
CA ASN A 149 20.00 31.24 -17.84
C ASN A 149 20.12 31.14 -16.31
N GLU A 150 20.92 32.00 -15.69
CA GLU A 150 21.15 32.03 -14.23
C GLU A 150 19.87 32.51 -13.51
N ARG A 151 19.16 33.47 -14.10
CA ARG A 151 17.80 33.87 -13.69
C ARG A 151 16.81 32.71 -13.81
N ARG A 152 16.85 31.93 -14.91
CA ARG A 152 15.94 30.78 -15.10
C ARG A 152 16.15 29.71 -14.02
N ASP A 153 17.39 29.33 -13.76
CA ASP A 153 17.71 28.33 -12.74
C ASP A 153 17.25 28.79 -11.33
N LEU A 154 17.44 30.09 -11.02
CA LEU A 154 16.95 30.70 -9.78
C LEU A 154 15.41 30.78 -9.73
N ASN A 155 14.74 31.16 -10.82
CA ASN A 155 13.27 31.20 -10.89
C ASN A 155 12.65 29.81 -10.65
N CYS A 156 13.21 28.77 -11.27
CA CYS A 156 12.75 27.40 -11.01
C CYS A 156 12.98 26.99 -9.53
N ALA A 157 14.13 27.30 -8.94
CA ALA A 157 14.41 27.01 -7.53
C ALA A 157 13.50 27.80 -6.56
N VAL A 158 13.13 29.05 -6.90
CA VAL A 158 12.16 29.86 -6.14
C VAL A 158 10.76 29.28 -6.24
N LYS A 159 10.32 28.84 -7.43
CA LYS A 159 9.06 28.11 -7.62
C LYS A 159 9.00 26.85 -6.75
N GLU A 160 10.05 26.04 -6.74
CA GLU A 160 10.11 24.84 -5.88
C GLU A 160 10.10 25.20 -4.39
N TYR A 161 10.86 26.21 -3.96
CA TYR A 161 10.83 26.69 -2.58
C TYR A 161 9.42 27.12 -2.14
N LEU A 162 8.72 27.92 -2.95
CA LEU A 162 7.37 28.39 -2.64
C LEU A 162 6.39 27.22 -2.51
N LEU A 163 6.44 26.25 -3.43
CA LEU A 163 5.60 25.04 -3.39
C LEU A 163 5.90 24.15 -2.18
N LEU A 164 7.18 23.99 -1.80
CA LEU A 164 7.61 23.22 -0.63
C LEU A 164 7.33 23.93 0.71
N ALA A 165 7.34 25.26 0.72
CA ALA A 165 7.00 26.08 1.88
C ALA A 165 5.48 26.19 2.12
N GLY A 166 4.66 25.82 1.14
CA GLY A 166 3.19 25.83 1.19
C GLY A 166 2.53 27.00 0.46
N TYR A 167 3.31 27.96 -0.04
CA TYR A 167 2.89 29.20 -0.71
C TYR A 167 2.41 28.95 -2.13
N ARG A 168 1.29 28.25 -2.25
CA ARG A 168 0.71 27.82 -3.52
C ARG A 168 0.10 28.98 -4.30
N LEU A 169 -0.46 29.99 -3.63
CA LEU A 169 -1.03 31.14 -4.31
C LEU A 169 0.09 32.05 -4.84
N THR A 170 1.15 32.27 -4.06
CA THR A 170 2.38 32.90 -4.53
C THR A 170 3.02 32.12 -5.66
N ALA A 171 3.16 30.80 -5.56
CA ALA A 171 3.78 29.99 -6.62
C ALA A 171 3.01 30.04 -7.95
N MET A 172 1.67 30.04 -7.89
CA MET A 172 0.81 30.22 -9.06
C MET A 172 0.96 31.63 -9.65
N THR A 173 0.93 32.66 -8.79
CA THR A 173 1.11 34.06 -9.20
C THR A 173 2.50 34.33 -9.78
N PHE A 174 3.55 33.70 -9.26
CA PHE A 174 4.92 33.73 -9.80
C PHE A 174 5.01 33.04 -11.16
N TYR A 175 4.30 31.92 -11.35
CA TYR A 175 4.19 31.27 -12.65
C TYR A 175 3.44 32.14 -13.69
N GLU A 176 2.49 32.97 -13.26
CA GLU A 176 1.83 33.98 -14.11
C GLU A 176 2.67 35.25 -14.35
N GLU A 177 3.62 35.59 -13.46
CA GLU A 177 4.46 36.79 -13.57
C GLU A 177 5.73 36.54 -14.42
N VAL A 178 6.28 35.31 -14.39
CA VAL A 178 7.43 34.88 -15.22
C VAL A 178 6.97 34.41 -16.61
N ILE A 179 6.33 35.30 -17.38
CA ILE A 179 5.81 35.04 -18.74
C ILE A 179 6.87 34.74 -19.80
N ASP A 180 8.16 34.96 -19.53
CA ASP A 180 9.27 34.75 -20.48
C ASP A 180 9.90 33.35 -20.41
N GLN A 181 9.55 32.51 -19.43
CA GLN A 181 10.23 31.23 -19.16
C GLN A 181 9.24 30.10 -18.87
N ASN A 182 9.41 28.95 -19.52
CA ASN A 182 8.66 27.74 -19.18
C ASN A 182 9.30 27.05 -17.96
N LEU A 183 8.75 27.33 -16.77
CA LEU A 183 9.24 26.78 -15.50
C LEU A 183 8.78 25.33 -15.22
N ASP A 184 8.16 24.63 -16.18
CA ASP A 184 7.81 23.20 -16.06
C ASP A 184 8.86 22.28 -16.70
N VAL A 185 9.82 22.83 -17.45
CA VAL A 185 10.89 22.05 -18.13
C VAL A 185 12.20 22.15 -17.35
N TRP A 186 12.24 21.60 -16.14
CA TRP A 186 13.53 21.26 -15.52
C TRP A 186 14.15 20.10 -16.31
N GLN A 187 15.36 20.29 -16.85
CA GLN A 187 16.04 19.22 -17.57
C GLN A 187 16.56 18.17 -16.58
N ASN A 188 15.80 17.09 -16.40
CA ASN A 188 16.10 15.97 -15.51
C ASN A 188 17.38 15.22 -15.91
N THR A 189 18.52 15.79 -15.56
CA THR A 189 19.86 15.19 -15.63
C THR A 189 20.36 15.05 -14.20
N PRO A 190 20.20 13.88 -13.54
CA PRO A 190 20.69 13.70 -12.18
C PRO A 190 22.21 13.90 -12.14
N ALA A 191 22.69 14.63 -11.12
CA ALA A 191 24.08 14.99 -10.89
C ALA A 191 24.73 16.00 -11.86
N CYS A 192 24.05 17.12 -12.16
CA CYS A 192 24.74 18.38 -12.49
C CYS A 192 24.25 19.53 -11.60
N VAL A 193 25.15 20.09 -10.78
CA VAL A 193 24.91 21.36 -10.08
C VAL A 193 25.07 22.49 -11.11
N PRO A 194 24.09 23.40 -11.28
CA PRO A 194 24.19 24.52 -12.22
C PRO A 194 25.50 25.30 -12.07
N ASP A 195 26.14 25.66 -13.19
CA ASP A 195 27.46 26.31 -13.17
C ASP A 195 27.45 27.69 -12.45
N ALA A 196 26.27 28.30 -12.28
CA ALA A 196 26.06 29.44 -11.40
C ALA A 196 26.33 29.08 -9.92
N LEU A 197 25.63 28.09 -9.37
CA LEU A 197 25.85 27.58 -8.01
C LEU A 197 27.30 27.09 -7.83
N ARG A 198 27.88 26.51 -8.88
CA ARG A 198 29.29 26.11 -8.92
C ARG A 198 30.25 27.32 -8.80
N HIS A 199 29.94 28.44 -9.45
CA HIS A 199 30.67 29.71 -9.28
C HIS A 199 30.56 30.24 -7.84
N TYR A 200 29.35 30.36 -7.29
CA TYR A 200 29.14 30.81 -5.91
C TYR A 200 29.86 29.91 -4.90
N TYR A 201 29.82 28.59 -5.09
CA TYR A 201 30.50 27.63 -4.24
C TYR A 201 32.04 27.74 -4.34
N TYR A 202 32.62 27.92 -5.53
CA TYR A 202 34.06 28.18 -5.65
C TYR A 202 34.49 29.53 -5.08
N GLN A 203 33.64 30.56 -5.15
CA GLN A 203 33.86 31.86 -4.49
C GLN A 203 33.87 31.69 -2.96
N TYR A 204 32.93 30.91 -2.41
CA TYR A 204 32.89 30.57 -0.98
C TYR A 204 34.13 29.77 -0.54
N LEU A 205 34.46 28.68 -1.23
CA LEU A 205 35.63 27.82 -0.96
C LEU A 205 36.99 28.53 -1.10
N SER A 206 37.05 29.75 -1.64
CA SER A 206 38.27 30.56 -1.75
C SER A 206 38.32 31.73 -0.76
N SER A 207 37.30 31.89 0.09
CA SER A 207 37.17 33.00 1.05
C SER A 207 37.70 32.69 2.47
N THR A 208 37.84 31.41 2.85
CA THR A 208 38.23 30.98 4.21
C THR A 208 39.27 29.87 4.18
N ALA A 209 40.05 29.75 5.27
CA ALA A 209 41.15 28.78 5.35
C ALA A 209 40.66 27.34 5.56
N GLU A 210 39.62 27.13 6.37
CA GLU A 210 39.06 25.81 6.70
C GLU A 210 38.48 25.14 5.44
N ALA A 211 37.77 25.90 4.60
CA ALA A 211 37.25 25.43 3.31
C ALA A 211 38.35 25.00 2.32
N ALA A 212 39.57 25.53 2.46
CA ALA A 212 40.70 25.11 1.64
C ALA A 212 41.26 23.73 2.06
N GLU A 213 41.21 23.38 3.36
CA GLU A 213 41.57 22.05 3.84
C GLU A 213 40.49 21.02 3.49
N GLU A 214 39.22 21.37 3.62
CA GLU A 214 38.08 20.54 3.20
C GLU A 214 38.12 20.23 1.69
N LYS A 215 38.46 21.21 0.86
CA LYS A 215 38.72 21.02 -0.58
C LYS A 215 39.87 20.02 -0.85
N ILE A 216 40.92 20.00 -0.02
CA ILE A 216 42.02 19.04 -0.14
C ILE A 216 41.58 17.63 0.30
N ALA A 217 40.71 17.52 1.29
CA ALA A 217 40.11 16.24 1.68
C ALA A 217 39.23 15.66 0.55
N MET A 218 38.27 16.44 0.05
CA MET A 218 37.38 16.04 -1.05
C MET A 218 38.13 15.65 -2.34
N LEU A 219 39.28 16.29 -2.63
CA LEU A 219 40.09 15.92 -3.80
C LEU A 219 40.77 14.55 -3.63
N ARG A 220 41.25 14.20 -2.42
CA ARG A 220 41.81 12.85 -2.14
C ARG A 220 40.72 11.78 -2.17
N GLU A 221 39.54 12.08 -1.68
CA GLU A 221 38.39 11.18 -1.72
C GLU A 221 37.93 10.94 -3.17
N ASN A 222 37.83 11.98 -4.00
CA ASN A 222 37.56 11.82 -5.43
C ASN A 222 38.64 11.00 -6.15
N GLU A 223 39.93 11.17 -5.83
CA GLU A 223 41.01 10.35 -6.41
C GLU A 223 40.91 8.87 -6.00
N SER A 224 40.44 8.60 -4.77
CA SER A 224 40.13 7.24 -4.29
C SER A 224 38.93 6.64 -5.04
N LEU A 225 37.84 7.39 -5.17
CA LEU A 225 36.62 6.97 -5.87
C LEU A 225 36.87 6.75 -7.37
N LEU A 226 37.73 7.55 -8.01
CA LEU A 226 38.15 7.36 -9.40
C LEU A 226 38.80 5.99 -9.60
N LYS A 227 39.78 5.63 -8.76
CA LYS A 227 40.47 4.33 -8.84
C LYS A 227 39.55 3.15 -8.53
N ALA A 228 38.59 3.32 -7.61
CA ALA A 228 37.56 2.31 -7.37
C ALA A 228 36.64 2.12 -8.60
N ASN A 229 36.27 3.20 -9.28
CA ASN A 229 35.45 3.18 -10.49
C ASN A 229 36.21 2.61 -11.70
N GLU A 230 37.51 2.91 -11.85
CA GLU A 230 38.38 2.29 -12.85
C GLU A 230 38.46 0.76 -12.65
N ASN A 231 38.68 0.29 -11.43
CA ASN A 231 38.67 -1.13 -11.09
C ASN A 231 37.32 -1.80 -11.40
N LEU A 232 36.20 -1.19 -11.01
CA LEU A 232 34.85 -1.69 -11.29
C LEU A 232 34.53 -1.74 -12.79
N ASN A 233 35.02 -0.79 -13.59
CA ASN A 233 34.87 -0.85 -15.04
C ASN A 233 35.72 -1.98 -15.65
N HIS A 234 36.91 -2.24 -15.12
CA HIS A 234 37.75 -3.36 -15.56
C HIS A 234 37.13 -4.72 -15.22
N GLU A 235 36.55 -4.86 -14.03
CA GLU A 235 35.79 -6.05 -13.62
C GLU A 235 34.54 -6.23 -14.50
N LYS A 236 33.78 -5.17 -14.74
CA LYS A 236 32.62 -5.16 -15.65
C LYS A 236 33.00 -5.57 -17.09
N GLU A 237 34.14 -5.12 -17.60
CA GLU A 237 34.63 -5.51 -18.93
C GLU A 237 35.07 -6.98 -18.99
N CYS A 238 35.62 -7.52 -17.89
CA CYS A 238 35.92 -8.94 -17.74
C CYS A 238 34.64 -9.79 -17.70
N LEU A 239 33.64 -9.38 -16.91
CA LEU A 239 32.33 -10.02 -16.84
C LEU A 239 31.60 -9.99 -18.20
N LEU A 240 31.74 -8.92 -18.98
CA LEU A 240 31.17 -8.83 -20.33
C LEU A 240 31.78 -9.89 -21.26
N LYS A 241 33.10 -10.04 -21.25
CA LYS A 241 33.82 -11.06 -22.06
C LYS A 241 33.45 -12.49 -21.65
N ASN A 242 33.26 -12.74 -20.35
CA ASN A 242 32.77 -14.01 -19.85
C ASN A 242 31.32 -14.29 -20.30
N LYS A 243 30.46 -13.26 -20.31
CA LYS A 243 29.10 -13.37 -20.86
C LYS A 243 29.12 -13.68 -22.36
N ASP A 244 29.92 -12.96 -23.16
CA ASP A 244 30.00 -13.18 -24.62
C ASP A 244 30.47 -14.61 -24.95
N LEU A 245 31.38 -15.17 -24.14
CA LEU A 245 31.80 -16.57 -24.22
C LEU A 245 30.65 -17.54 -23.90
N ALA A 246 29.90 -17.28 -22.84
CA ALA A 246 28.74 -18.09 -22.44
C ALA A 246 27.60 -18.02 -23.46
N ASP A 247 27.25 -16.83 -23.96
CA ASP A 247 26.27 -16.64 -25.04
C ASP A 247 26.71 -17.34 -26.33
N GLY A 248 28.03 -17.43 -26.58
CA GLY A 248 28.61 -18.23 -27.67
C GLY A 248 28.42 -19.75 -27.47
N GLN A 249 28.66 -20.25 -26.25
CA GLN A 249 28.43 -21.66 -25.90
C GLN A 249 26.94 -22.02 -25.97
N ILE A 250 26.05 -21.16 -25.47
CA ILE A 250 24.59 -21.34 -25.55
C ILE A 250 24.14 -21.43 -27.01
N LYS A 251 24.58 -20.51 -27.89
CA LYS A 251 24.26 -20.56 -29.33
C LYS A 251 24.75 -21.84 -30.01
N ALA A 252 25.91 -22.36 -29.63
CA ALA A 252 26.41 -23.64 -30.13
C ALA A 252 25.55 -24.82 -29.63
N LEU A 253 25.14 -24.81 -28.36
CA LEU A 253 24.30 -25.85 -27.76
C LEU A 253 22.88 -25.85 -28.35
N THR A 254 22.25 -24.68 -28.51
CA THR A 254 20.94 -24.53 -29.15
C THR A 254 20.97 -25.08 -30.57
N LYS A 255 21.98 -24.73 -31.38
CA LYS A 255 22.12 -25.24 -32.75
C LYS A 255 22.35 -26.75 -32.82
N SER A 256 22.98 -27.35 -31.80
CA SER A 256 23.11 -28.79 -31.65
C SER A 256 21.76 -29.45 -31.30
N SER A 257 21.00 -28.82 -30.41
CA SER A 257 19.65 -29.25 -30.02
C SER A 257 18.66 -29.20 -31.19
N GLU A 258 18.66 -28.12 -31.98
CA GLU A 258 17.89 -27.99 -33.22
C GLU A 258 18.20 -29.11 -34.23
N ALA A 259 19.49 -29.47 -34.38
CA ALA A 259 19.91 -30.55 -35.26
C ALA A 259 19.45 -31.93 -34.76
N LEU A 260 19.52 -32.19 -33.46
CA LEU A 260 19.00 -33.41 -32.83
C LEU A 260 17.47 -33.51 -32.92
N GLN A 261 16.76 -32.40 -32.71
CA GLN A 261 15.29 -32.34 -32.84
C GLN A 261 14.86 -32.61 -34.29
N LYS A 262 15.65 -32.16 -35.27
CA LYS A 262 15.41 -32.49 -36.68
C LYS A 262 15.66 -33.98 -36.96
N ASP A 263 16.78 -34.55 -36.50
CA ASP A 263 17.08 -35.98 -36.71
C ASP A 263 16.02 -36.89 -36.05
N LEU A 264 15.54 -36.54 -34.85
CA LEU A 264 14.40 -37.21 -34.21
C LEU A 264 13.14 -37.16 -35.08
N LYS A 265 12.81 -36.00 -35.66
CA LYS A 265 11.64 -35.84 -36.55
C LYS A 265 11.78 -36.61 -37.86
N ASP A 266 12.97 -36.64 -38.44
CA ASP A 266 13.26 -37.41 -39.65
C ASP A 266 13.21 -38.94 -39.38
N ARG A 267 13.62 -39.39 -38.18
CA ARG A 267 13.39 -40.78 -37.70
C ARG A 267 11.93 -41.09 -37.41
N GLU A 268 11.17 -40.15 -36.84
CA GLU A 268 9.74 -40.34 -36.56
C GLU A 268 8.94 -40.50 -37.86
N ASN A 269 9.24 -39.68 -38.87
CA ASN A 269 8.73 -39.86 -40.24
C ASN A 269 9.06 -41.27 -40.79
N LEU A 270 10.30 -41.76 -40.60
CA LEU A 270 10.72 -43.10 -41.02
C LEU A 270 9.94 -44.21 -40.29
N VAL A 271 9.74 -44.08 -38.98
CA VAL A 271 8.93 -45.00 -38.17
C VAL A 271 7.47 -45.00 -38.63
N GLN A 272 6.91 -43.84 -38.99
CA GLN A 272 5.54 -43.74 -39.50
C GLN A 272 5.39 -44.46 -40.85
N VAL A 273 6.36 -44.33 -41.76
CA VAL A 273 6.40 -45.07 -43.04
C VAL A 273 6.54 -46.58 -42.80
N LEU A 274 7.42 -47.01 -41.88
CA LEU A 274 7.58 -48.42 -41.52
C LEU A 274 6.30 -49.00 -40.90
N LYS A 275 5.57 -48.22 -40.07
CA LYS A 275 4.28 -48.60 -39.49
C LYS A 275 3.20 -48.78 -40.56
N GLN A 276 3.14 -47.91 -41.57
CA GLN A 276 2.24 -48.06 -42.72
C GLN A 276 2.57 -49.31 -43.55
N SER A 277 3.85 -49.58 -43.79
CA SER A 277 4.32 -50.79 -44.48
C SER A 277 3.93 -52.08 -43.71
N LEU A 278 4.13 -52.09 -42.38
CA LEU A 278 3.75 -53.20 -41.52
C LEU A 278 2.23 -53.47 -41.57
N GLU A 279 1.39 -52.43 -41.50
CA GLU A 279 -0.06 -52.59 -41.54
C GLU A 279 -0.55 -53.05 -42.93
N HIS A 280 0.13 -52.67 -44.02
CA HIS A 280 -0.12 -53.24 -45.35
C HIS A 280 0.22 -54.73 -45.40
N GLN A 281 1.40 -55.15 -44.94
CA GLN A 281 1.76 -56.58 -44.86
C GLN A 281 0.80 -57.38 -43.97
N ARG A 282 0.32 -56.76 -42.88
CA ARG A 282 -0.67 -57.37 -41.97
C ARG A 282 -2.04 -57.52 -42.63
N LYS A 283 -2.44 -56.56 -43.48
CA LYS A 283 -3.64 -56.67 -44.30
C LYS A 283 -3.50 -57.81 -45.31
N ASP A 284 -2.41 -57.84 -46.08
CA ASP A 284 -2.16 -58.88 -47.08
C ASP A 284 -2.14 -60.28 -46.44
N LEU A 285 -1.55 -60.42 -45.24
CA LEU A 285 -1.59 -61.65 -44.45
C LEU A 285 -3.02 -62.05 -44.03
N ASN A 286 -3.87 -61.08 -43.68
CA ASN A 286 -5.28 -61.32 -43.36
C ASN A 286 -6.11 -61.68 -44.61
N ASP A 287 -5.83 -61.07 -45.75
CA ASP A 287 -6.48 -61.39 -47.03
C ASP A 287 -6.09 -62.81 -47.49
N CYS A 288 -4.81 -63.18 -47.42
CA CYS A 288 -4.34 -64.56 -47.59
C CYS A 288 -4.97 -65.54 -46.59
N ARG A 289 -5.18 -65.13 -45.33
CA ARG A 289 -5.86 -65.96 -44.31
C ARG A 289 -7.35 -66.13 -44.61
N ALA A 290 -8.01 -65.12 -45.17
CA ALA A 290 -9.38 -65.22 -45.67
C ALA A 290 -9.48 -66.14 -46.89
N GLU A 291 -8.52 -66.08 -47.81
CA GLU A 291 -8.44 -67.00 -48.96
C GLU A 291 -8.21 -68.45 -48.51
N ILE A 292 -7.27 -68.70 -47.58
CA ILE A 292 -7.07 -70.02 -46.95
C ILE A 292 -8.37 -70.51 -46.27
N THR A 293 -9.13 -69.62 -45.63
CA THR A 293 -10.41 -69.96 -44.99
C THR A 293 -11.49 -70.28 -46.03
N SER A 294 -11.54 -69.54 -47.15
CA SER A 294 -12.43 -69.80 -48.29
C SER A 294 -12.11 -71.14 -48.97
N LEU A 295 -10.83 -71.41 -49.25
CA LEU A 295 -10.34 -72.69 -49.78
C LEU A 295 -10.67 -73.85 -48.82
N LYS A 296 -10.50 -73.65 -47.50
CA LYS A 296 -10.87 -74.65 -46.50
C LYS A 296 -12.38 -74.91 -46.51
N MET A 297 -13.22 -73.87 -46.57
CA MET A 297 -14.68 -74.03 -46.70
C MET A 297 -15.08 -74.77 -47.99
N HIS A 298 -14.39 -74.50 -49.11
CA HIS A 298 -14.59 -75.25 -50.35
C HIS A 298 -14.19 -76.73 -50.24
N ILE A 299 -13.09 -77.04 -49.54
CA ILE A 299 -12.63 -78.43 -49.30
C ILE A 299 -13.59 -79.17 -48.35
N GLU A 300 -14.06 -78.54 -47.28
CA GLU A 300 -15.04 -79.10 -46.35
C GLU A 300 -16.38 -79.37 -47.08
N GLY A 301 -16.82 -78.42 -47.91
CA GLY A 301 -17.99 -78.57 -48.78
C GLY A 301 -17.86 -79.72 -49.79
N TYR A 302 -16.69 -79.89 -50.42
CA TYR A 302 -16.40 -81.02 -51.29
C TYR A 302 -16.35 -82.37 -50.55
N ARG A 303 -15.97 -82.38 -49.27
CA ARG A 303 -15.89 -83.61 -48.45
C ARG A 303 -17.23 -84.06 -47.86
N SER A 304 -18.20 -83.17 -47.73
CA SER A 304 -19.57 -83.53 -47.32
C SER A 304 -20.36 -84.20 -48.47
N GLY A 305 -19.95 -83.97 -49.72
CA GLY A 305 -20.63 -84.46 -50.92
C GLY A 305 -20.01 -85.72 -51.54
N ARG A 306 -20.53 -86.89 -51.14
CA ARG A 306 -20.45 -88.22 -51.81
C ARG A 306 -19.40 -89.22 -51.29
N SER A 307 -19.90 -90.43 -51.00
CA SER A 307 -19.13 -91.64 -50.67
C SER A 307 -18.91 -92.53 -51.91
N TRP A 308 -17.93 -93.45 -51.82
CA TRP A 308 -17.44 -94.38 -52.87
C TRP A 308 -16.61 -93.68 -53.99
N ALA A 309 -15.53 -94.25 -54.53
CA ALA A 309 -14.94 -95.60 -54.39
C ALA A 309 -13.39 -95.59 -54.39
N THR A 310 -12.78 -96.77 -54.56
CA THR A 310 -11.34 -97.08 -54.36
C THR A 310 -10.45 -96.94 -55.61
N SER A 311 -9.13 -96.96 -55.37
CA SER A 311 -8.00 -97.09 -56.32
C SER A 311 -7.57 -95.78 -57.04
N ASP A 312 -6.29 -95.53 -57.32
CA ASP A 312 -5.05 -96.32 -57.10
C ASP A 312 -3.92 -95.48 -56.48
N VAL A 313 -2.87 -96.16 -55.99
CA VAL A 313 -1.63 -95.56 -55.49
C VAL A 313 -0.54 -95.70 -56.57
N ASP A 314 -0.03 -94.58 -57.11
CA ASP A 314 1.39 -94.38 -57.52
C ASP A 314 1.61 -93.06 -58.33
N ASP A 315 1.43 -91.89 -57.70
CA ASP A 315 2.08 -90.63 -58.16
C ASP A 315 2.28 -89.58 -57.02
N VAL A 316 2.60 -90.03 -55.81
CA VAL A 316 2.84 -89.13 -54.66
C VAL A 316 4.32 -88.74 -54.53
N GLN A 317 5.23 -89.54 -55.09
CA GLN A 317 6.68 -89.36 -54.97
C GLN A 317 7.22 -88.16 -55.77
N SER A 318 6.55 -87.79 -56.86
CA SER A 318 6.95 -86.71 -57.78
C SER A 318 6.66 -85.31 -57.23
N SER A 319 5.57 -85.17 -56.47
CA SER A 319 5.12 -83.89 -55.92
C SER A 319 5.76 -83.57 -54.57
N LEU A 320 6.10 -84.59 -53.76
CA LEU A 320 6.69 -84.41 -52.44
C LEU A 320 8.09 -83.78 -52.47
N GLU A 321 8.92 -84.11 -53.47
CA GLU A 321 10.23 -83.45 -53.63
C GLU A 321 10.08 -81.99 -54.11
N ARG A 322 9.11 -81.68 -54.98
CA ARG A 322 8.86 -80.29 -55.40
C ARG A 322 8.49 -79.40 -54.20
N TYR A 323 7.60 -79.86 -53.33
CA TYR A 323 7.27 -79.13 -52.11
C TYR A 323 8.43 -79.08 -51.10
N LYS A 324 9.33 -80.08 -51.05
CA LYS A 324 10.56 -80.00 -50.26
C LYS A 324 11.56 -78.97 -50.80
N GLU A 325 11.68 -78.85 -52.12
CA GLU A 325 12.55 -77.85 -52.76
C GLU A 325 12.01 -76.43 -52.56
N GLU A 326 10.69 -76.26 -52.65
CA GLU A 326 9.99 -75.02 -52.34
C GLU A 326 10.14 -74.61 -50.86
N ILE A 327 9.96 -75.55 -49.92
CA ILE A 327 10.24 -75.35 -48.48
C ILE A 327 11.72 -75.00 -48.23
N LYS A 328 12.67 -75.66 -48.89
CA LYS A 328 14.11 -75.32 -48.79
C LYS A 328 14.41 -73.92 -49.34
N SER A 329 13.75 -73.51 -50.42
CA SER A 329 13.90 -72.15 -50.97
C SER A 329 13.44 -71.10 -49.97
N LEU A 330 12.25 -71.30 -49.37
CA LEU A 330 11.71 -70.42 -48.33
C LEU A 330 12.58 -70.42 -47.06
N GLN A 331 13.17 -71.56 -46.68
CA GLN A 331 14.12 -71.61 -45.56
C GLN A 331 15.41 -70.82 -45.84
N MET A 332 15.99 -70.93 -47.05
CA MET A 332 17.15 -70.12 -47.43
C MET A 332 16.81 -68.62 -47.55
N GLU A 333 15.59 -68.26 -47.94
CA GLU A 333 15.12 -66.88 -47.94
C GLU A 333 14.95 -66.32 -46.52
N MET A 334 14.41 -67.11 -45.58
CA MET A 334 14.36 -66.76 -44.16
C MET A 334 15.76 -66.64 -43.52
N GLU A 335 16.73 -67.48 -43.90
CA GLU A 335 18.13 -67.35 -43.45
C GLU A 335 18.81 -66.11 -44.05
N SER A 336 18.56 -65.79 -45.32
CA SER A 336 19.02 -64.56 -45.98
C SER A 336 18.49 -63.30 -45.31
N LEU A 337 17.21 -63.30 -44.90
CA LEU A 337 16.61 -62.21 -44.14
C LEU A 337 17.17 -62.10 -42.71
N LYS A 338 17.43 -63.23 -42.02
CA LYS A 338 18.16 -63.23 -40.74
C LYS A 338 19.57 -62.64 -40.87
N ALA A 339 20.31 -63.05 -41.89
CA ALA A 339 21.69 -62.59 -42.13
C ALA A 339 21.76 -61.08 -42.45
N LYS A 340 20.71 -60.49 -43.02
CA LYS A 340 20.62 -59.03 -43.19
C LYS A 340 20.36 -58.29 -41.89
N ASN A 341 19.54 -58.84 -40.99
CA ASN A 341 19.25 -58.22 -39.70
C ASN A 341 20.44 -58.25 -38.71
N SER A 342 21.36 -59.22 -38.82
CA SER A 342 22.58 -59.25 -38.00
C SER A 342 23.67 -58.25 -38.43
N ILE A 343 23.57 -57.63 -39.60
CA ILE A 343 24.60 -56.69 -40.10
C ILE A 343 24.40 -55.26 -39.53
N ALA A 344 23.27 -54.97 -38.90
CA ALA A 344 22.97 -53.67 -38.30
C ALA A 344 23.45 -53.53 -36.84
N THR A 345 23.87 -54.61 -36.18
CA THR A 345 24.20 -54.62 -34.73
C THR A 345 25.69 -54.56 -34.41
N ASP A 346 26.56 -54.99 -35.31
CA ASP A 346 27.99 -55.21 -35.03
C ASP A 346 28.85 -53.98 -35.39
N ALA A 347 28.27 -52.78 -35.31
CA ALA A 347 28.89 -51.50 -35.69
C ALA A 347 29.25 -50.60 -34.48
N LEU A 348 29.52 -51.20 -33.32
CA LEU A 348 30.12 -50.52 -32.17
C LEU A 348 31.15 -51.43 -31.46
N ASP A 349 32.25 -50.83 -31.02
CA ASP A 349 33.28 -51.35 -30.10
C ASP A 349 34.07 -52.63 -30.45
N SER A 350 35.12 -52.44 -31.26
CA SER A 350 36.46 -52.99 -30.93
C SER A 350 37.56 -52.02 -31.38
N SER A 351 38.77 -52.12 -30.79
CA SER A 351 39.59 -50.92 -30.55
C SER A 351 41.05 -50.93 -31.04
N ASN A 352 41.51 -49.74 -31.43
CA ASN A 352 42.81 -49.11 -31.07
C ASN A 352 44.09 -49.31 -31.95
N CYS A 353 44.72 -48.16 -32.24
CA CYS A 353 46.16 -47.85 -32.26
C CYS A 353 47.09 -48.18 -33.48
N GLY A 354 47.72 -47.10 -34.00
CA GLY A 354 49.08 -47.10 -34.59
C GLY A 354 49.20 -46.74 -36.09
N LYS A 355 50.33 -46.19 -36.60
CA LYS A 355 51.44 -45.40 -35.99
C LYS A 355 52.37 -44.82 -37.09
N GLU A 356 53.34 -43.97 -36.70
CA GLU A 356 54.52 -43.49 -37.48
C GLU A 356 54.26 -42.46 -38.62
N SER A 357 55.19 -41.57 -39.02
CA SER A 357 56.66 -41.46 -38.77
C SER A 357 57.25 -40.02 -38.76
N ILE A 358 58.36 -39.80 -37.99
CA ILE A 358 59.67 -39.15 -38.35
C ILE A 358 59.67 -37.74 -39.04
N GLN A 359 60.44 -36.69 -38.66
CA GLN A 359 61.46 -36.40 -37.59
C GLN A 359 61.72 -34.86 -37.43
N GLY A 360 62.61 -34.45 -36.50
CA GLY A 360 63.26 -33.12 -36.41
C GLY A 360 62.85 -32.30 -35.17
N GLU A 361 63.62 -32.25 -34.07
CA GLU A 361 64.87 -31.46 -33.81
C GLU A 361 64.59 -29.95 -33.55
N GLU A 362 65.10 -29.27 -32.51
CA GLU A 362 66.08 -29.65 -31.46
C GLU A 362 66.01 -28.71 -30.21
N ASN A 363 66.48 -29.19 -29.04
CA ASN A 363 67.08 -28.43 -27.89
C ASN A 363 66.27 -27.35 -27.08
N VAL A 364 66.60 -27.00 -25.82
CA VAL A 364 67.09 -27.70 -24.58
C VAL A 364 67.06 -26.72 -23.37
N VAL A 365 67.24 -27.15 -22.10
CA VAL A 365 67.28 -26.37 -20.81
C VAL A 365 65.90 -25.91 -20.25
N GLU A 366 65.55 -25.97 -18.94
CA GLU A 366 65.86 -26.89 -17.82
C GLU A 366 65.04 -26.53 -16.53
N ILE A 367 65.04 -27.45 -15.53
CA ILE A 367 65.09 -27.18 -14.05
C ILE A 367 63.83 -26.71 -13.24
N HIS A 368 63.41 -27.61 -12.32
CA HIS A 368 63.01 -27.43 -10.89
C HIS A 368 61.78 -26.56 -10.47
N GLU A 369 61.12 -26.71 -9.29
CA GLU A 369 60.94 -27.76 -8.23
C GLU A 369 59.82 -27.28 -7.24
N ASP A 370 59.23 -28.06 -6.31
CA ASP A 370 59.26 -29.52 -6.06
C ASP A 370 57.94 -30.11 -5.49
N LYS A 371 57.91 -31.45 -5.43
CA LYS A 371 57.01 -32.40 -4.72
C LYS A 371 56.40 -31.94 -3.38
N THR A 372 55.26 -32.54 -3.01
CA THR A 372 55.24 -33.42 -1.81
C THR A 372 54.21 -34.58 -1.93
N VAL A 373 54.53 -35.72 -1.33
CA VAL A 373 53.91 -37.08 -1.48
C VAL A 373 54.19 -37.83 -0.15
N ILE A 374 53.48 -38.83 0.40
CA ILE A 374 52.54 -39.87 -0.10
C ILE A 374 51.19 -39.79 0.70
N SER A 375 50.46 -40.77 1.28
CA SER A 375 50.46 -42.25 1.48
C SER A 375 49.09 -42.67 2.06
N HIS A 376 48.54 -43.89 1.95
CA HIS A 376 48.84 -45.05 1.10
C HIS A 376 47.59 -45.96 0.97
N GLN A 377 47.43 -46.54 -0.22
CA GLN A 377 46.80 -47.83 -0.59
C GLN A 377 46.90 -48.99 0.45
N VAL A 378 45.97 -49.99 0.42
CA VAL A 378 46.19 -51.47 0.42
C VAL A 378 44.98 -52.34 0.89
N ASP A 379 44.46 -53.15 -0.06
CA ASP A 379 43.99 -54.57 -0.04
C ASP A 379 42.72 -55.19 0.64
N THR A 380 42.16 -56.12 -0.16
CA THR A 380 41.55 -57.45 0.15
C THR A 380 40.05 -57.66 0.48
N THR A 381 39.26 -57.83 -0.59
CA THR A 381 38.44 -59.03 -0.92
C THR A 381 37.53 -59.72 0.11
N SER A 382 36.23 -59.82 -0.19
CA SER A 382 35.53 -61.11 -0.46
C SER A 382 34.07 -60.88 -0.94
N GLY A 383 33.45 -61.88 -1.59
CA GLY A 383 31.98 -62.05 -1.57
C GLY A 383 31.15 -61.47 -2.73
N VAL A 384 31.14 -62.18 -3.87
CA VAL A 384 30.21 -62.00 -4.99
C VAL A 384 28.73 -62.19 -4.58
N LEU A 385 27.82 -61.27 -4.93
CA LEU A 385 26.65 -61.56 -5.81
C LEU A 385 25.84 -60.29 -6.21
N GLU A 386 25.71 -60.08 -7.53
CA GLU A 386 24.59 -59.51 -8.31
C GLU A 386 23.89 -58.19 -7.91
N ASN A 387 24.24 -57.13 -8.67
CA ASN A 387 23.43 -56.06 -9.33
C ASN A 387 21.97 -55.80 -8.86
N GLN A 388 21.50 -54.55 -8.65
CA GLN A 388 21.34 -53.44 -9.63
C GLN A 388 20.42 -53.85 -10.82
N ASP A 389 19.34 -53.15 -11.20
CA ASP A 389 19.13 -51.68 -11.24
C ASP A 389 17.67 -51.20 -10.98
N ALA A 390 17.53 -49.87 -10.88
CA ALA A 390 16.31 -49.06 -11.03
C ALA A 390 16.73 -47.75 -11.77
N PRO A 391 15.89 -46.68 -11.96
CA PRO A 391 14.45 -46.49 -11.72
C PRO A 391 13.71 -45.87 -12.95
N LEU A 392 12.53 -45.26 -12.75
CA LEU A 392 11.79 -44.37 -13.69
C LEU A 392 11.14 -45.08 -14.93
N LEU A 393 10.12 -44.56 -15.63
CA LEU A 393 9.31 -43.30 -15.54
C LEU A 393 7.93 -43.49 -16.23
N ALA A 394 7.01 -42.54 -16.02
CA ALA A 394 5.88 -42.12 -16.88
C ALA A 394 4.65 -43.04 -17.13
N CYS A 395 3.45 -42.44 -17.12
CA CYS A 395 2.20 -42.94 -17.73
C CYS A 395 1.15 -41.83 -17.99
N GLN A 396 1.40 -40.96 -18.97
CA GLN A 396 0.45 -40.22 -19.83
C GLN A 396 1.15 -40.13 -21.21
N THR A 397 0.55 -40.33 -22.37
CA THR A 397 -0.65 -39.72 -23.03
C THR A 397 -1.65 -40.79 -23.53
N SER A 398 -2.94 -40.56 -23.80
CA SER A 398 -3.61 -39.71 -24.83
C SER A 398 -3.10 -39.99 -26.27
N ASP A 399 -3.94 -40.35 -27.26
CA ASP A 399 -4.77 -39.44 -28.06
C ASP A 399 -5.78 -40.15 -29.00
N ASP A 400 -7.00 -39.61 -29.04
CA ASP A 400 -7.74 -39.08 -30.21
C ASP A 400 -8.15 -39.88 -31.50
N ASN A 401 -9.49 -39.97 -31.65
CA ASN A 401 -10.34 -39.57 -32.79
C ASN A 401 -10.51 -40.32 -34.14
N MET A 402 -11.81 -40.48 -34.50
CA MET A 402 -12.46 -40.34 -35.85
C MET A 402 -11.93 -41.20 -37.03
N LYS A 403 -12.72 -42.05 -37.71
CA LYS A 403 -14.07 -41.78 -38.29
C LYS A 403 -14.85 -43.06 -38.74
N LYS A 404 -16.15 -42.88 -38.98
CA LYS A 404 -17.12 -43.77 -39.67
C LYS A 404 -16.73 -44.08 -41.14
N PRO A 405 -17.30 -45.08 -41.88
CA PRO A 405 -18.71 -45.58 -41.80
C PRO A 405 -18.86 -47.13 -42.05
N GLU A 406 -20.01 -47.81 -42.34
CA GLU A 406 -21.46 -47.50 -42.32
C GLU A 406 -22.38 -48.77 -42.28
N GLU A 407 -23.70 -48.54 -42.16
CA GLU A 407 -24.89 -49.34 -42.62
C GLU A 407 -25.19 -50.82 -42.20
N VAL A 408 -26.43 -51.00 -41.70
CA VAL A 408 -27.41 -52.11 -41.93
C VAL A 408 -27.41 -53.43 -41.08
N ALA A 409 -28.63 -53.83 -40.65
CA ALA A 409 -29.12 -55.13 -40.11
C ALA A 409 -28.57 -55.59 -38.73
N GLN A 410 -29.41 -55.77 -37.68
CA GLN A 410 -30.33 -56.91 -37.39
C GLN A 410 -29.59 -58.25 -37.08
N GLU A 411 -29.91 -59.06 -36.05
CA GLU A 411 -31.07 -59.08 -35.13
C GLU A 411 -30.82 -59.98 -33.88
N LEU A 412 -31.78 -60.01 -32.93
CA LEU A 412 -31.99 -61.05 -31.87
C LEU A 412 -30.88 -61.22 -30.78
N LEU A 413 -31.15 -61.03 -29.48
CA LEU A 413 -31.90 -61.90 -28.56
C LEU A 413 -31.37 -63.35 -28.43
N ILE A 414 -30.91 -63.73 -27.23
CA ILE A 414 -31.50 -64.81 -26.40
C ILE A 414 -30.90 -64.81 -24.96
N SER A 415 -31.63 -65.44 -24.04
CA SER A 415 -31.56 -65.35 -22.57
C SER A 415 -30.48 -66.20 -21.88
N SER A 416 -30.55 -66.17 -20.53
CA SER A 416 -30.11 -67.22 -19.56
C SER A 416 -28.59 -67.38 -19.32
N SER A 417 -28.13 -67.76 -18.11
CA SER A 417 -28.86 -68.05 -16.85
C SER A 417 -27.99 -67.87 -15.59
N SER A 418 -28.67 -67.77 -14.45
CA SER A 418 -28.18 -67.71 -13.08
C SER A 418 -27.29 -68.86 -12.60
N GLU A 419 -26.40 -68.55 -11.64
CA GLU A 419 -26.19 -69.28 -10.36
C GLU A 419 -25.72 -68.23 -9.32
N ASN A 420 -26.42 -68.05 -8.18
CA ASN A 420 -26.25 -68.70 -6.87
C ASN A 420 -24.88 -68.43 -6.19
N GLY A 421 -24.79 -67.99 -4.92
CA GLY A 421 -25.84 -67.66 -3.94
C GLY A 421 -25.31 -67.56 -2.49
N THR A 422 -26.20 -67.49 -1.49
CA THR A 422 -25.94 -67.42 -0.02
C THR A 422 -25.51 -66.03 0.52
N ALA A 423 -26.26 -65.22 1.28
CA ALA A 423 -27.58 -65.24 1.96
C ALA A 423 -27.62 -65.48 3.49
N GLY A 424 -28.41 -64.62 4.18
CA GLY A 424 -28.87 -64.73 5.59
C GLY A 424 -28.41 -63.56 6.51
N ASN A 425 -29.19 -63.05 7.47
CA ASN A 425 -30.61 -63.24 7.86
C ASN A 425 -31.03 -62.08 8.82
N VAL A 426 -32.21 -61.42 8.71
CA VAL A 426 -33.57 -61.79 9.25
C VAL A 426 -33.69 -61.67 10.79
N VAL A 427 -34.72 -61.07 11.44
CA VAL A 427 -35.85 -60.17 11.07
C VAL A 427 -36.66 -59.74 12.35
N ASN A 428 -37.48 -58.66 12.35
CA ASN A 428 -38.92 -58.63 12.80
C ASN A 428 -39.56 -57.24 13.05
N ALA A 429 -40.90 -57.19 13.02
CA ALA A 429 -41.79 -56.08 13.42
C ALA A 429 -43.03 -56.60 14.20
N PRO A 430 -43.86 -55.73 14.82
CA PRO A 430 -45.26 -55.52 14.36
C PRO A 430 -45.72 -54.04 14.44
N LYS A 431 -46.61 -53.48 13.59
CA LYS A 431 -48.06 -53.74 13.29
C LYS A 431 -49.00 -53.48 14.49
N GLN A 432 -50.20 -52.89 14.38
CA GLN A 432 -51.01 -52.20 13.31
C GLN A 432 -52.05 -51.31 14.09
N ASN A 433 -52.85 -50.34 13.60
CA ASN A 433 -53.50 -49.92 12.33
C ASN A 433 -53.75 -48.37 12.38
N GLY A 434 -54.34 -47.65 11.41
CA GLY A 434 -54.77 -48.00 10.05
C GLY A 434 -55.67 -46.92 9.37
N GLU A 435 -55.73 -46.98 8.02
CA GLU A 435 -56.67 -46.35 7.06
C GLU A 435 -56.79 -44.80 6.92
N PRO A 436 -57.18 -44.26 5.72
CA PRO A 436 -57.32 -44.87 4.38
C PRO A 436 -56.39 -44.17 3.33
N PRO A 437 -56.66 -44.13 1.98
CA PRO A 437 -56.01 -45.05 1.04
C PRO A 437 -55.22 -44.38 -0.11
N PRO A 438 -54.31 -45.11 -0.78
CA PRO A 438 -53.85 -44.83 -2.15
C PRO A 438 -54.50 -45.78 -3.18
N GLU A 439 -54.75 -45.30 -4.39
CA GLU A 439 -55.40 -46.06 -5.48
C GLU A 439 -54.44 -46.93 -6.31
N GLU A 440 -55.03 -47.81 -7.12
CA GLU A 440 -54.35 -48.84 -7.89
C GLU A 440 -53.70 -48.31 -9.18
N SER A 441 -52.81 -49.10 -9.78
CA SER A 441 -52.34 -48.90 -11.16
C SER A 441 -52.03 -50.26 -11.80
N GLU A 442 -53.08 -51.06 -12.05
CA GLU A 442 -52.98 -52.24 -12.90
C GLU A 442 -52.58 -51.86 -14.33
N VAL A 443 -51.74 -52.69 -14.95
CA VAL A 443 -51.33 -52.52 -16.35
C VAL A 443 -52.39 -53.12 -17.28
N LEU A 444 -53.27 -52.27 -17.82
CA LEU A 444 -54.10 -52.62 -18.98
C LEU A 444 -53.40 -52.25 -20.28
N LYS A 445 -53.36 -53.22 -21.22
CA LYS A 445 -52.91 -52.99 -22.60
C LYS A 445 -53.96 -52.20 -23.36
N SER A 446 -53.52 -51.23 -24.18
CA SER A 446 -54.31 -50.73 -25.29
C SER A 446 -53.42 -50.34 -26.48
N ASP A 447 -53.50 -51.10 -27.56
CA ASP A 447 -52.98 -50.67 -28.86
C ASP A 447 -53.76 -49.43 -29.33
N ASN A 448 -53.09 -48.30 -29.52
CA ASN A 448 -53.62 -47.19 -30.32
C ASN A 448 -52.51 -46.25 -30.82
N ILE A 449 -51.89 -46.65 -31.93
CA ILE A 449 -50.94 -45.82 -32.68
C ILE A 449 -51.72 -44.68 -33.37
N GLY A 450 -51.93 -43.58 -32.65
CA GLY A 450 -52.64 -42.41 -33.16
C GLY A 450 -52.68 -41.18 -32.24
N GLY A 451 -52.67 -41.36 -30.91
CA GLY A 451 -52.87 -40.24 -29.98
C GLY A 451 -51.70 -39.24 -29.87
N LYS A 452 -50.45 -39.69 -30.05
CA LYS A 452 -49.25 -38.93 -29.64
C LYS A 452 -49.08 -37.59 -30.39
N ILE A 453 -49.36 -37.58 -31.70
CA ILE A 453 -49.23 -36.38 -32.58
C ILE A 453 -50.24 -35.28 -32.21
N VAL A 454 -51.37 -35.63 -31.61
CA VAL A 454 -52.39 -34.65 -31.18
C VAL A 454 -51.95 -33.98 -29.86
N SER A 455 -51.46 -34.76 -28.90
CA SER A 455 -51.06 -34.26 -27.58
C SER A 455 -49.93 -33.21 -27.66
N GLU A 456 -48.93 -33.44 -28.52
CA GLU A 456 -47.82 -32.49 -28.71
C GLU A 456 -48.30 -31.17 -29.33
N LYS A 457 -49.23 -31.22 -30.29
CA LYS A 457 -49.87 -30.01 -30.87
C LYS A 457 -50.71 -29.23 -29.85
N THR A 458 -51.47 -29.91 -28.99
CA THR A 458 -52.25 -29.25 -27.94
C THR A 458 -51.35 -28.62 -26.87
N GLY A 459 -50.25 -29.29 -26.50
CA GLY A 459 -49.23 -28.74 -25.62
C GLY A 459 -48.58 -27.47 -26.18
N LEU A 460 -48.12 -27.50 -27.44
CA LEU A 460 -47.55 -26.33 -28.13
C LEU A 460 -48.54 -25.16 -28.22
N GLY A 461 -49.82 -25.43 -28.53
CA GLY A 461 -50.85 -24.39 -28.52
C GLY A 461 -51.07 -23.75 -27.14
N THR A 462 -51.02 -24.56 -26.08
CA THR A 462 -51.12 -24.06 -24.69
C THR A 462 -49.92 -23.21 -24.30
N ILE A 463 -48.70 -23.64 -24.68
CA ILE A 463 -47.46 -22.90 -24.43
C ILE A 463 -47.42 -21.58 -25.21
N GLN A 464 -47.88 -21.54 -26.47
CA GLN A 464 -48.03 -20.27 -27.21
C GLN A 464 -49.01 -19.31 -26.54
N ILE A 465 -50.19 -19.79 -26.12
CA ILE A 465 -51.18 -18.95 -25.41
C ILE A 465 -50.60 -18.41 -24.09
N LEU A 466 -49.81 -19.21 -23.38
CA LEU A 466 -49.15 -18.80 -22.14
C LEU A 466 -48.08 -17.72 -22.40
N SER A 467 -47.20 -17.93 -23.39
CA SER A 467 -46.19 -16.95 -23.83
C SER A 467 -46.83 -15.63 -24.28
N ASP A 468 -47.93 -15.70 -25.04
CA ASP A 468 -48.65 -14.52 -25.52
C ASP A 468 -49.36 -13.77 -24.37
N ALA A 469 -49.73 -14.45 -23.28
CA ALA A 469 -50.50 -13.89 -22.17
C ALA A 469 -49.63 -13.34 -21.03
N LEU A 470 -48.54 -14.02 -20.66
CA LEU A 470 -47.73 -13.66 -19.49
C LEU A 470 -47.21 -12.21 -19.53
N PRO A 471 -46.59 -11.70 -20.62
CA PRO A 471 -46.15 -10.30 -20.70
C PRO A 471 -47.30 -9.27 -20.61
N LYS A 472 -48.53 -9.69 -20.92
CA LYS A 472 -49.74 -8.86 -20.82
C LYS A 472 -50.35 -8.90 -19.41
N ILE A 473 -50.10 -9.96 -18.64
CA ILE A 473 -50.61 -10.16 -17.26
C ILE A 473 -49.67 -9.52 -16.22
N VAL A 474 -48.35 -9.74 -16.35
CA VAL A 474 -47.31 -9.26 -15.41
C VAL A 474 -47.48 -7.78 -14.99
N PRO A 475 -47.78 -6.82 -15.91
CA PRO A 475 -47.97 -5.41 -15.51
C PRO A 475 -49.09 -5.17 -14.50
N TYR A 476 -50.16 -5.96 -14.54
CA TYR A 476 -51.35 -5.79 -13.70
C TYR A 476 -51.31 -6.58 -12.38
N VAL A 477 -50.36 -7.51 -12.23
CA VAL A 477 -50.15 -8.22 -10.96
C VAL A 477 -49.32 -7.34 -10.01
N LEU A 478 -49.79 -7.23 -8.77
CA LEU A 478 -49.12 -6.52 -7.68
C LEU A 478 -47.69 -7.05 -7.50
N ILE A 479 -46.71 -6.16 -7.34
CA ILE A 479 -45.27 -6.50 -7.39
C ILE A 479 -44.93 -7.66 -6.44
N ASN A 480 -45.40 -7.60 -5.19
CA ASN A 480 -45.20 -8.60 -4.14
C ASN A 480 -45.89 -9.97 -4.39
N HIS A 481 -46.64 -10.11 -5.48
CA HIS A 481 -47.29 -11.36 -5.89
C HIS A 481 -46.91 -11.76 -7.32
N ARG A 482 -45.89 -11.13 -7.91
CA ARG A 482 -45.40 -11.51 -9.25
C ARG A 482 -44.57 -12.79 -9.24
N GLU A 483 -43.94 -13.12 -8.11
CA GLU A 483 -43.22 -14.38 -7.89
C GLU A 483 -44.09 -15.63 -8.17
N GLU A 484 -45.39 -15.57 -7.90
CA GLU A 484 -46.39 -16.60 -8.25
C GLU A 484 -46.46 -16.91 -9.76
N LEU A 485 -45.96 -16.02 -10.62
CA LEU A 485 -45.90 -16.22 -12.07
C LEU A 485 -44.61 -16.92 -12.53
N LEU A 486 -43.57 -17.02 -11.70
CA LEU A 486 -42.29 -17.62 -12.09
C LEU A 486 -42.41 -19.06 -12.59
N PRO A 487 -43.17 -19.98 -11.97
CA PRO A 487 -43.33 -21.35 -12.49
C PRO A 487 -43.96 -21.39 -13.89
N LEU A 488 -44.84 -20.44 -14.20
CA LEU A 488 -45.47 -20.32 -15.51
C LEU A 488 -44.51 -19.73 -16.56
N ILE A 489 -43.73 -18.71 -16.17
CA ILE A 489 -42.71 -18.09 -17.03
C ILE A 489 -41.60 -19.11 -17.36
N MET A 490 -41.09 -19.83 -16.35
CA MET A 490 -40.09 -20.90 -16.54
C MET A 490 -40.62 -22.00 -17.46
N CYS A 491 -41.82 -22.53 -17.22
CA CYS A 491 -42.41 -23.59 -18.05
C CYS A 491 -42.61 -23.15 -19.51
N ALA A 492 -42.89 -21.86 -19.75
CA ALA A 492 -42.93 -21.28 -21.10
C ALA A 492 -41.52 -21.20 -21.72
N ILE A 493 -40.51 -20.67 -21.01
CA ILE A 493 -39.13 -20.58 -21.52
C ILE A 493 -38.54 -21.97 -21.79
N GLU A 494 -38.76 -22.96 -20.93
CA GLU A 494 -38.29 -24.34 -21.14
C GLU A 494 -38.75 -24.91 -22.50
N ARG A 495 -40.02 -24.69 -22.85
CA ARG A 495 -40.78 -25.48 -23.84
C ARG A 495 -41.15 -24.74 -25.13
N HIS A 496 -41.01 -23.42 -25.18
CA HIS A 496 -41.42 -22.64 -26.36
C HIS A 496 -40.44 -22.84 -27.53
N PRO A 497 -40.91 -23.18 -28.75
CA PRO A 497 -40.03 -23.55 -29.86
C PRO A 497 -39.25 -22.36 -30.44
N ASP A 498 -39.90 -21.20 -30.60
CA ASP A 498 -39.22 -19.99 -31.08
C ASP A 498 -38.34 -19.35 -30.00
N SER A 499 -37.12 -18.99 -30.39
CA SER A 499 -36.09 -18.39 -29.54
C SER A 499 -36.35 -16.92 -29.20
N SER A 500 -36.96 -16.14 -30.09
CA SER A 500 -37.20 -14.71 -29.84
C SER A 500 -38.24 -14.49 -28.73
N THR A 501 -39.25 -15.36 -28.70
CA THR A 501 -40.26 -15.41 -27.63
C THR A 501 -39.66 -15.90 -26.31
N ARG A 502 -38.71 -16.85 -26.36
CA ARG A 502 -37.99 -17.29 -25.14
C ARG A 502 -37.18 -16.16 -24.53
N ASP A 503 -36.35 -15.48 -25.32
CA ASP A 503 -35.57 -14.33 -24.85
C ASP A 503 -36.46 -13.24 -24.24
N SER A 504 -37.58 -12.89 -24.90
CA SER A 504 -38.56 -11.93 -24.36
C SER A 504 -39.15 -12.36 -23.00
N LEU A 505 -39.36 -13.67 -22.79
CA LEU A 505 -39.81 -14.23 -21.51
C LEU A 505 -38.69 -14.28 -20.46
N THR A 506 -37.43 -14.57 -20.85
CA THR A 506 -36.28 -14.56 -19.94
C THR A 506 -35.95 -13.13 -19.48
N HIS A 507 -35.98 -12.16 -20.39
CA HIS A 507 -35.98 -10.74 -20.06
C HIS A 507 -37.11 -10.38 -19.09
N THR A 508 -38.32 -10.92 -19.30
CA THR A 508 -39.46 -10.73 -18.38
C THR A 508 -39.24 -11.37 -17.01
N LEU A 509 -38.53 -12.50 -16.92
CA LEU A 509 -38.17 -13.18 -15.67
C LEU A 509 -37.21 -12.32 -14.83
N PHE A 510 -36.11 -11.82 -15.40
CA PHE A 510 -35.20 -10.90 -14.71
C PHE A 510 -35.84 -9.54 -14.38
N ASN A 511 -36.73 -9.04 -15.25
CA ASN A 511 -37.39 -7.74 -15.07
C ASN A 511 -38.69 -7.77 -14.26
N LEU A 512 -39.08 -8.95 -13.75
CA LEU A 512 -40.36 -9.19 -13.08
C LEU A 512 -40.64 -8.20 -11.94
N ILE A 513 -39.59 -7.87 -11.18
CA ILE A 513 -39.59 -6.92 -10.07
C ILE A 513 -38.58 -5.79 -10.37
N LYS A 514 -38.98 -4.53 -10.18
CA LYS A 514 -38.18 -3.37 -10.64
C LYS A 514 -36.93 -3.10 -9.79
N ARG A 515 -37.04 -3.28 -8.47
CA ARG A 515 -35.97 -3.21 -7.48
C ARG A 515 -36.21 -4.37 -6.48
N PRO A 516 -35.63 -5.56 -6.72
CA PRO A 516 -35.91 -6.73 -5.90
C PRO A 516 -35.21 -6.64 -4.55
N ASP A 517 -35.95 -6.89 -3.46
CA ASP A 517 -35.38 -7.09 -2.13
C ASP A 517 -34.55 -8.39 -2.04
N GLU A 518 -33.96 -8.67 -0.89
CA GLU A 518 -33.08 -9.84 -0.74
C GLU A 518 -33.81 -11.18 -0.93
N GLN A 519 -35.04 -11.31 -0.44
CA GLN A 519 -35.84 -12.52 -0.61
C GLN A 519 -36.23 -12.67 -2.10
N GLN A 520 -36.66 -11.57 -2.73
CA GLN A 520 -37.02 -11.54 -4.15
C GLN A 520 -35.83 -11.86 -5.06
N ARG A 521 -34.61 -11.39 -4.74
CA ARG A 521 -33.40 -11.76 -5.49
C ARG A 521 -33.10 -13.26 -5.40
N ARG A 522 -33.22 -13.86 -4.22
CA ARG A 522 -33.05 -15.32 -4.04
C ARG A 522 -34.09 -16.11 -4.84
N ILE A 523 -35.37 -15.72 -4.77
CA ILE A 523 -36.45 -16.37 -5.53
C ILE A 523 -36.23 -16.28 -7.05
N ILE A 524 -35.76 -15.14 -7.56
CA ILE A 524 -35.37 -14.99 -8.98
C ILE A 524 -34.13 -15.85 -9.30
N MET A 525 -33.17 -15.96 -8.39
CA MET A 525 -31.98 -16.82 -8.55
C MET A 525 -32.35 -18.29 -8.64
N ASP A 526 -33.16 -18.79 -7.71
CA ASP A 526 -33.68 -20.16 -7.69
C ASP A 526 -34.41 -20.48 -9.00
N ALA A 527 -35.17 -19.53 -9.54
CA ALA A 527 -35.82 -19.66 -10.85
C ALA A 527 -34.80 -19.76 -12.00
N CYS A 528 -33.79 -18.89 -12.04
CA CYS A 528 -32.71 -18.94 -13.03
C CYS A 528 -31.90 -20.24 -12.97
N VAL A 529 -31.53 -20.70 -11.78
CA VAL A 529 -30.75 -21.92 -11.55
C VAL A 529 -31.55 -23.18 -11.92
N ASN A 530 -32.82 -23.26 -11.54
CA ASN A 530 -33.67 -24.39 -11.92
C ASN A 530 -33.97 -24.39 -13.43
N LEU A 531 -34.11 -23.21 -14.05
CA LEU A 531 -34.24 -23.08 -15.50
C LEU A 531 -32.96 -23.55 -16.20
N ALA A 532 -31.78 -23.12 -15.76
CA ALA A 532 -30.47 -23.53 -16.29
C ALA A 532 -30.27 -25.05 -16.25
N LYS A 533 -30.61 -25.68 -15.11
CA LYS A 533 -30.63 -27.15 -14.94
C LYS A 533 -31.54 -27.87 -15.95
N ASN A 534 -32.67 -27.26 -16.32
CA ASN A 534 -33.65 -27.85 -17.23
C ASN A 534 -33.35 -27.58 -18.72
N VAL A 535 -32.63 -26.51 -19.08
CA VAL A 535 -32.32 -26.15 -20.47
C VAL A 535 -30.93 -26.55 -20.95
N GLY A 536 -29.98 -26.73 -20.03
CA GLY A 536 -28.60 -27.15 -20.32
C GLY A 536 -27.68 -26.04 -20.83
N GLU A 537 -26.37 -26.29 -20.75
CA GLU A 537 -25.29 -25.31 -20.91
C GLU A 537 -25.45 -24.34 -22.08
N MET A 538 -25.63 -24.87 -23.30
CA MET A 538 -25.78 -24.07 -24.52
C MET A 538 -26.92 -23.04 -24.43
N ARG A 539 -28.02 -23.37 -23.74
CA ARG A 539 -29.16 -22.44 -23.55
C ARG A 539 -28.94 -21.51 -22.36
N THR A 540 -28.28 -21.94 -21.28
CA THR A 540 -27.84 -21.02 -20.21
C THR A 540 -26.95 -19.92 -20.78
N GLU A 541 -25.98 -20.27 -21.62
CA GLU A 541 -25.04 -19.34 -22.24
C GLU A 541 -25.70 -18.36 -23.23
N THR A 542 -26.72 -18.81 -23.97
CA THR A 542 -27.34 -18.03 -25.07
C THR A 542 -28.67 -17.38 -24.72
N GLU A 543 -29.33 -17.78 -23.63
CA GLU A 543 -30.64 -17.26 -23.20
C GLU A 543 -30.59 -16.61 -21.80
N LEU A 544 -29.70 -17.04 -20.88
CA LEU A 544 -29.60 -16.49 -19.51
C LEU A 544 -28.44 -15.48 -19.35
N LEU A 545 -27.20 -15.84 -19.72
CA LEU A 545 -26.05 -14.94 -19.54
C LEU A 545 -26.16 -13.58 -20.27
N PRO A 546 -26.79 -13.43 -21.45
CA PRO A 546 -26.97 -12.11 -22.07
C PRO A 546 -27.81 -11.17 -21.20
N GLN A 547 -28.83 -11.68 -20.51
CA GLN A 547 -29.68 -10.90 -19.61
C GLN A 547 -28.92 -10.44 -18.35
N CYS A 548 -27.90 -11.19 -17.92
CA CYS A 548 -26.95 -10.74 -16.90
C CYS A 548 -26.05 -9.61 -17.43
N TRP A 549 -25.48 -9.78 -18.62
CA TRP A 549 -24.60 -8.79 -19.26
C TRP A 549 -25.31 -7.44 -19.49
N GLU A 550 -26.54 -7.43 -20.03
CA GLU A 550 -27.30 -6.20 -20.27
C GLU A 550 -27.62 -5.41 -18.99
N GLN A 551 -27.72 -6.08 -17.84
CA GLN A 551 -28.07 -5.46 -16.56
C GLN A 551 -26.87 -5.07 -15.70
N ILE A 552 -25.65 -5.39 -16.12
CA ILE A 552 -24.43 -5.16 -15.33
C ILE A 552 -24.23 -3.69 -14.94
N ASN A 553 -24.68 -2.74 -15.79
CA ASN A 553 -24.60 -1.29 -15.55
C ASN A 553 -25.97 -0.66 -15.20
N HIS A 554 -26.94 -1.44 -14.70
CA HIS A 554 -28.29 -0.92 -14.46
C HIS A 554 -28.32 0.20 -13.40
N ILE A 555 -29.18 1.21 -13.59
CA ILE A 555 -29.39 2.37 -12.70
C ILE A 555 -29.87 2.06 -11.27
N TYR A 556 -30.01 0.78 -10.91
CA TYR A 556 -30.47 0.33 -9.59
C TYR A 556 -29.46 -0.68 -9.05
N GLU A 557 -28.92 -0.40 -7.86
CA GLU A 557 -27.92 -1.22 -7.19
C GLU A 557 -28.43 -2.65 -6.95
N GLU A 558 -29.72 -2.82 -6.64
CA GLU A 558 -30.32 -4.13 -6.39
C GLU A 558 -30.32 -5.04 -7.61
N ARG A 559 -30.23 -4.47 -8.83
CA ARG A 559 -30.12 -5.23 -10.08
C ARG A 559 -28.69 -5.59 -10.41
N ARG A 560 -27.73 -4.68 -10.20
CA ARG A 560 -26.31 -4.99 -10.37
C ARG A 560 -25.85 -6.04 -9.34
N LEU A 561 -26.41 -5.97 -8.13
CA LEU A 561 -26.30 -7.01 -7.10
C LEU A 561 -26.93 -8.35 -7.53
N LEU A 562 -28.13 -8.35 -8.15
CA LEU A 562 -28.71 -9.58 -8.71
C LEU A 562 -27.79 -10.20 -9.78
N VAL A 563 -27.19 -9.38 -10.66
CA VAL A 563 -26.21 -9.85 -11.65
C VAL A 563 -24.97 -10.44 -10.98
N ALA A 564 -24.39 -9.76 -9.99
CA ALA A 564 -23.25 -10.28 -9.22
C ALA A 564 -23.54 -11.65 -8.59
N GLN A 565 -24.73 -11.80 -7.97
CA GLN A 565 -25.18 -13.07 -7.40
C GLN A 565 -25.50 -14.14 -8.45
N SER A 566 -25.77 -13.74 -9.71
CA SER A 566 -26.02 -14.68 -10.82
C SER A 566 -24.74 -15.34 -11.33
N CYS A 567 -23.58 -14.71 -11.11
CA CYS A 567 -22.32 -15.15 -11.71
C CYS A 567 -21.78 -16.46 -11.12
N GLY A 568 -21.85 -16.66 -9.81
CA GLY A 568 -21.45 -17.92 -9.17
C GLY A 568 -22.49 -19.03 -9.38
N GLU A 569 -23.74 -18.74 -9.07
CA GLU A 569 -24.86 -19.70 -9.14
C GLU A 569 -25.11 -20.27 -10.55
N LEU A 570 -24.83 -19.50 -11.62
CA LEU A 570 -24.94 -19.99 -13.00
C LEU A 570 -23.65 -20.61 -13.56
N ALA A 571 -22.50 -20.50 -12.86
CA ALA A 571 -21.21 -20.95 -13.39
C ALA A 571 -21.14 -22.48 -13.60
N GLU A 572 -21.78 -23.27 -12.73
CA GLU A 572 -21.87 -24.73 -12.90
C GLU A 572 -22.63 -25.13 -14.16
N PHE A 573 -23.59 -24.29 -14.61
CA PHE A 573 -24.51 -24.59 -15.71
C PHE A 573 -24.10 -23.97 -17.05
N VAL A 574 -22.83 -23.63 -17.23
CA VAL A 574 -22.21 -23.21 -18.50
C VAL A 574 -20.87 -23.92 -18.73
N ARG A 575 -20.43 -24.00 -19.99
CA ARG A 575 -19.17 -24.64 -20.37
C ARG A 575 -17.94 -23.91 -19.79
N PRO A 576 -16.83 -24.61 -19.52
CA PRO A 576 -15.65 -24.02 -18.88
C PRO A 576 -15.10 -22.76 -19.56
N GLU A 577 -15.11 -22.71 -20.90
CA GLU A 577 -14.56 -21.60 -21.69
C GLU A 577 -15.39 -20.31 -21.60
N ILE A 578 -16.60 -20.38 -21.02
CA ILE A 578 -17.47 -19.22 -20.76
C ILE A 578 -17.28 -18.70 -19.32
N ARG A 579 -16.76 -19.54 -18.41
CA ARG A 579 -16.50 -19.18 -17.01
C ARG A 579 -15.31 -18.23 -16.92
N ASP A 580 -14.18 -18.61 -17.52
CA ASP A 580 -12.91 -17.88 -17.48
C ASP A 580 -12.83 -16.71 -18.49
N SER A 581 -13.85 -16.55 -19.33
CA SER A 581 -14.01 -15.43 -20.26
C SER A 581 -15.17 -14.50 -19.87
N LEU A 582 -16.41 -14.88 -20.17
CA LEU A 582 -17.58 -14.02 -19.99
C LEU A 582 -17.92 -13.81 -18.51
N ILE A 583 -18.06 -14.87 -17.70
CA ILE A 583 -18.42 -14.72 -16.28
C ILE A 583 -17.32 -13.97 -15.52
N LEU A 584 -16.04 -14.30 -15.75
CA LEU A 584 -14.91 -13.56 -15.17
C LEU A 584 -14.92 -12.06 -15.56
N SER A 585 -15.25 -11.71 -16.81
CA SER A 585 -15.33 -10.30 -17.22
C SER A 585 -16.51 -9.56 -16.58
N ILE A 586 -17.66 -10.22 -16.38
CA ILE A 586 -18.79 -9.66 -15.63
C ILE A 586 -18.38 -9.39 -14.17
N VAL A 587 -17.76 -10.38 -13.52
CA VAL A 587 -17.30 -10.25 -12.12
C VAL A 587 -16.23 -9.16 -12.00
N GLN A 588 -15.28 -9.06 -12.93
CA GLN A 588 -14.30 -7.96 -12.95
C GLN A 588 -14.98 -6.58 -13.00
N GLN A 589 -15.96 -6.37 -13.88
CA GLN A 589 -16.64 -5.07 -13.99
C GLN A 589 -17.47 -4.74 -12.73
N LEU A 590 -17.99 -5.76 -12.03
CA LEU A 590 -18.73 -5.58 -10.76
C LEU A 590 -17.81 -5.35 -9.55
N ILE A 591 -16.54 -5.76 -9.62
CA ILE A 591 -15.49 -5.40 -8.65
C ILE A 591 -15.13 -3.90 -8.74
N GLU A 592 -15.42 -3.24 -9.87
CA GLU A 592 -15.22 -1.79 -10.06
C GLU A 592 -16.50 -0.97 -9.78
N ASP A 593 -17.58 -1.58 -9.27
CA ASP A 593 -18.85 -0.90 -9.04
C ASP A 593 -18.81 0.12 -7.88
N SER A 594 -19.46 1.26 -8.07
CA SER A 594 -19.79 2.23 -7.01
C SER A 594 -20.42 1.64 -5.74
N GLY A 595 -21.28 0.62 -5.88
CA GLY A 595 -22.09 0.05 -4.82
C GLY A 595 -21.34 -0.99 -4.00
N THR A 596 -21.15 -0.70 -2.71
CA THR A 596 -20.40 -1.56 -1.78
C THR A 596 -20.96 -2.99 -1.73
N VAL A 597 -22.30 -3.15 -1.72
CA VAL A 597 -22.92 -4.49 -1.70
C VAL A 597 -22.72 -5.26 -3.02
N VAL A 598 -22.50 -4.56 -4.13
CA VAL A 598 -22.22 -5.17 -5.44
C VAL A 598 -20.79 -5.70 -5.47
N ARG A 599 -19.81 -4.92 -5.00
CA ARG A 599 -18.41 -5.36 -4.90
C ARG A 599 -18.23 -6.50 -3.90
N ASP A 600 -18.95 -6.46 -2.78
CA ASP A 600 -18.99 -7.53 -1.77
C ASP A 600 -19.51 -8.85 -2.37
N ALA A 601 -20.65 -8.81 -3.05
CA ALA A 601 -21.18 -9.97 -3.76
C ALA A 601 -20.25 -10.44 -4.91
N ALA A 602 -19.56 -9.52 -5.60
CA ALA A 602 -18.59 -9.87 -6.64
C ALA A 602 -17.34 -10.57 -6.07
N ALA A 603 -16.86 -10.18 -4.88
CA ALA A 603 -15.77 -10.86 -4.18
C ALA A 603 -16.15 -12.30 -3.79
N HIS A 604 -17.35 -12.48 -3.21
CA HIS A 604 -17.92 -13.80 -2.89
C HIS A 604 -18.05 -14.68 -4.15
N ASN A 605 -18.66 -14.15 -5.21
CA ASN A 605 -18.89 -14.91 -6.45
C ASN A 605 -17.59 -15.19 -7.21
N LEU A 606 -16.54 -14.35 -7.10
CA LEU A 606 -15.22 -14.66 -7.61
C LEU A 606 -14.61 -15.87 -6.88
N ALA A 607 -14.77 -15.97 -5.56
CA ALA A 607 -14.26 -17.10 -4.77
C ALA A 607 -14.94 -18.43 -5.17
N LEU A 608 -16.26 -18.42 -5.39
CA LEU A 608 -17.01 -19.58 -5.89
C LEU A 608 -16.62 -19.99 -7.33
N LEU A 609 -16.14 -19.05 -8.14
CA LEU A 609 -15.82 -19.26 -9.54
C LEU A 609 -14.48 -19.98 -9.76
N LEU A 610 -13.48 -19.79 -8.88
CA LEU A 610 -12.13 -20.33 -9.10
C LEU A 610 -12.07 -21.87 -9.18
N PRO A 611 -12.75 -22.65 -8.31
CA PRO A 611 -12.78 -24.11 -8.42
C PRO A 611 -13.42 -24.64 -9.70
N LEU A 612 -14.13 -23.79 -10.46
CA LEU A 612 -14.83 -24.14 -11.69
C LEU A 612 -14.03 -23.81 -12.97
N PHE A 613 -12.85 -23.19 -12.85
CA PHE A 613 -11.97 -22.88 -13.98
C PHE A 613 -11.17 -24.10 -14.45
N PRO A 614 -10.96 -24.30 -15.76
CA PRO A 614 -10.31 -25.49 -16.30
C PRO A 614 -8.79 -25.49 -16.15
N ASN A 615 -8.16 -24.32 -16.00
CA ASN A 615 -6.71 -24.17 -15.89
C ASN A 615 -6.31 -22.89 -15.11
N MET A 616 -5.01 -22.59 -15.06
CA MET A 616 -4.44 -21.48 -14.29
C MET A 616 -4.12 -20.23 -15.13
N ASP A 617 -4.54 -20.14 -16.40
CA ASP A 617 -4.09 -19.08 -17.32
C ASP A 617 -4.53 -17.68 -16.85
N LYS A 618 -5.66 -17.59 -16.14
CA LYS A 618 -6.18 -16.34 -15.55
C LYS A 618 -5.57 -15.98 -14.19
N TYR A 619 -4.69 -16.82 -13.63
CA TYR A 619 -4.24 -16.70 -12.23
C TYR A 619 -3.78 -15.29 -11.84
N PHE A 620 -2.89 -14.69 -12.64
CA PHE A 620 -2.34 -13.36 -12.32
C PHE A 620 -3.39 -12.24 -12.39
N LYS A 621 -4.47 -12.41 -13.17
CA LYS A 621 -5.58 -11.46 -13.20
C LYS A 621 -6.51 -11.61 -11.99
N VAL A 622 -6.74 -12.85 -11.54
CA VAL A 622 -7.46 -13.10 -10.27
C VAL A 622 -6.66 -12.58 -9.08
N GLU A 623 -5.34 -12.75 -9.07
CA GLU A 623 -4.43 -12.21 -8.05
C GLU A 623 -4.46 -10.67 -7.98
N GLU A 624 -4.45 -9.98 -9.13
CA GLU A 624 -4.63 -8.53 -9.21
C GLU A 624 -5.97 -8.10 -8.61
N LEU A 625 -7.08 -8.75 -8.99
CA LEU A 625 -8.43 -8.47 -8.47
C LEU A 625 -8.55 -8.76 -6.97
N MET A 626 -7.91 -9.82 -6.48
CA MET A 626 -7.84 -10.13 -5.05
C MET A 626 -7.13 -9.01 -4.28
N PHE A 627 -5.95 -8.54 -4.73
CA PHE A 627 -5.26 -7.43 -4.06
C PHE A 627 -6.02 -6.10 -4.14
N GLN A 628 -6.74 -5.84 -5.25
CA GLN A 628 -7.66 -4.70 -5.37
C GLN A 628 -8.77 -4.76 -4.31
N LEU A 629 -9.41 -5.91 -4.14
CA LEU A 629 -10.50 -6.14 -3.18
C LEU A 629 -10.02 -6.16 -1.70
N VAL A 630 -8.82 -6.68 -1.42
CA VAL A 630 -8.21 -6.58 -0.07
C VAL A 630 -7.97 -5.12 0.31
N CYS A 631 -7.75 -4.23 -0.66
CA CYS A 631 -7.54 -2.79 -0.46
C CYS A 631 -8.81 -1.96 -0.72
N ASP A 632 -10.01 -2.57 -0.71
CA ASP A 632 -11.27 -1.84 -0.88
C ASP A 632 -11.50 -0.84 0.28
N PRO A 633 -12.02 0.38 0.02
CA PRO A 633 -12.33 1.33 1.09
C PRO A 633 -13.47 0.88 2.03
N SER A 634 -14.23 -0.16 1.68
CA SER A 634 -15.24 -0.76 2.57
C SER A 634 -14.68 -1.98 3.30
N GLY A 635 -14.65 -1.90 4.63
CA GLY A 635 -14.31 -3.04 5.48
C GLY A 635 -15.14 -4.29 5.22
N VAL A 636 -16.39 -4.18 4.77
CA VAL A 636 -17.25 -5.36 4.46
C VAL A 636 -16.67 -6.17 3.31
N VAL A 637 -16.31 -5.51 2.20
CA VAL A 637 -15.70 -6.14 1.02
C VAL A 637 -14.38 -6.80 1.42
N VAL A 638 -13.60 -6.16 2.29
CA VAL A 638 -12.35 -6.70 2.83
C VAL A 638 -12.60 -7.93 3.72
N GLU A 639 -13.62 -7.95 4.58
CA GLU A 639 -13.95 -9.14 5.39
C GLU A 639 -14.24 -10.37 4.51
N THR A 640 -15.13 -10.22 3.52
CA THR A 640 -15.51 -11.28 2.57
C THR A 640 -14.30 -11.75 1.76
N THR A 641 -13.50 -10.80 1.26
CA THR A 641 -12.28 -11.10 0.49
C THR A 641 -11.25 -11.88 1.31
N LEU A 642 -10.99 -11.47 2.55
CA LEU A 642 -10.03 -12.13 3.43
C LEU A 642 -10.46 -13.54 3.84
N LYS A 643 -11.76 -13.77 4.05
CA LYS A 643 -12.30 -15.04 4.55
C LYS A 643 -12.61 -16.07 3.47
N GLU A 644 -12.88 -15.63 2.25
CA GLU A 644 -13.38 -16.48 1.18
C GLU A 644 -12.47 -16.46 -0.05
N LEU A 645 -12.24 -15.27 -0.64
CA LEU A 645 -11.45 -15.16 -1.87
C LEU A 645 -9.97 -15.47 -1.65
N VAL A 646 -9.34 -14.97 -0.58
CA VAL A 646 -7.92 -15.24 -0.30
C VAL A 646 -7.66 -16.75 -0.12
N PRO A 647 -8.40 -17.50 0.72
CA PRO A 647 -8.34 -18.96 0.76
C PRO A 647 -8.61 -19.65 -0.59
N ALA A 648 -9.60 -19.19 -1.36
CA ALA A 648 -9.92 -19.77 -2.66
C ALA A 648 -8.75 -19.61 -3.66
N VAL A 649 -8.12 -18.44 -3.73
CA VAL A 649 -6.96 -18.17 -4.60
C VAL A 649 -5.75 -19.05 -4.22
N ILE A 650 -5.51 -19.27 -2.92
CA ILE A 650 -4.41 -20.13 -2.44
C ILE A 650 -4.67 -21.58 -2.84
N ASN A 651 -5.87 -22.09 -2.55
CA ASN A 651 -6.24 -23.49 -2.80
C ASN A 651 -6.30 -23.81 -4.31
N TRP A 652 -6.75 -22.86 -5.13
CA TRP A 652 -6.77 -22.98 -6.59
C TRP A 652 -5.37 -22.84 -7.20
N GLY A 653 -4.57 -21.87 -6.75
CA GLY A 653 -3.31 -21.51 -7.38
C GLY A 653 -2.05 -22.23 -6.88
N ASN A 654 -2.04 -22.74 -5.65
CA ASN A 654 -0.87 -23.31 -4.96
C ASN A 654 0.41 -22.43 -5.06
N LYS A 655 0.24 -21.11 -5.06
CA LYS A 655 1.30 -20.10 -5.29
C LYS A 655 1.58 -19.23 -4.05
N LEU A 656 1.43 -19.81 -2.86
CA LEU A 656 1.52 -19.09 -1.58
C LEU A 656 2.78 -18.21 -1.47
N ASP A 657 3.96 -18.72 -1.83
CA ASP A 657 5.24 -17.99 -1.69
C ASP A 657 5.28 -16.71 -2.54
N HIS A 658 4.63 -16.74 -3.70
CA HIS A 658 4.51 -15.61 -4.62
C HIS A 658 3.49 -14.59 -4.11
N ILE A 659 2.34 -15.04 -3.57
CA ILE A 659 1.38 -14.18 -2.87
C ILE A 659 2.03 -13.48 -1.68
N LEU A 660 2.79 -14.21 -0.85
CA LEU A 660 3.50 -13.67 0.31
C LEU A 660 4.55 -12.62 -0.09
N ARG A 661 5.31 -12.89 -1.16
CA ARG A 661 6.30 -11.94 -1.69
C ARG A 661 5.65 -10.65 -2.21
N ILE A 662 4.52 -10.76 -2.93
CA ILE A 662 3.75 -9.58 -3.35
C ILE A 662 3.21 -8.84 -2.13
N LEU A 663 2.62 -9.54 -1.16
CA LEU A 663 2.05 -8.98 0.06
C LEU A 663 3.07 -8.14 0.84
N LEU A 664 4.27 -8.67 1.12
CA LEU A 664 5.32 -7.91 1.80
C LEU A 664 5.75 -6.66 1.01
N SER A 665 5.83 -6.76 -0.32
CA SER A 665 6.17 -5.60 -1.16
C SER A 665 5.05 -4.56 -1.26
N HIS A 666 3.77 -4.96 -1.20
CA HIS A 666 2.62 -4.06 -1.12
C HIS A 666 2.55 -3.35 0.25
N ILE A 667 2.85 -4.05 1.34
CA ILE A 667 2.94 -3.49 2.70
C ILE A 667 4.03 -2.41 2.74
N LEU A 668 5.27 -2.78 2.41
CA LEU A 668 6.40 -1.86 2.43
C LEU A 668 6.22 -0.71 1.43
N GLY A 669 5.82 -1.03 0.19
CA GLY A 669 5.61 -0.04 -0.86
C GLY A 669 4.51 0.98 -0.56
N SER A 670 3.50 0.62 0.25
CA SER A 670 2.47 1.58 0.69
C SER A 670 3.03 2.62 1.65
N SER A 671 3.95 2.24 2.54
CA SER A 671 4.65 3.20 3.42
C SER A 671 5.75 3.97 2.69
N GLN A 672 6.57 3.31 1.87
CA GLN A 672 7.71 3.92 1.17
C GLN A 672 7.31 4.96 0.11
N ARG A 673 6.09 4.88 -0.45
CA ARG A 673 5.54 5.89 -1.37
C ARG A 673 5.03 7.16 -0.68
N CYS A 674 4.88 7.16 0.64
CA CYS A 674 4.51 8.36 1.40
C CYS A 674 5.73 9.29 1.56
N PRO A 675 5.54 10.61 1.73
CA PRO A 675 6.66 11.53 2.02
C PRO A 675 7.25 11.27 3.41
N PRO A 676 8.55 11.52 3.63
CA PRO A 676 9.16 11.45 4.95
C PRO A 676 8.69 12.60 5.87
N LEU A 677 8.80 12.42 7.18
CA LEU A 677 8.47 13.43 8.19
C LEU A 677 9.42 14.64 8.18
N SER A 678 10.64 14.45 7.68
CA SER A 678 11.64 15.51 7.51
C SER A 678 12.44 15.32 6.22
N GLY A 679 12.71 16.42 5.52
CA GLY A 679 13.67 16.46 4.41
C GLY A 679 15.13 16.65 4.84
N VAL A 680 15.41 16.71 6.14
CA VAL A 680 16.78 16.86 6.67
C VAL A 680 17.47 15.50 6.65
N GLU A 681 18.38 15.30 5.70
CA GLU A 681 19.19 14.08 5.60
C GLU A 681 19.94 13.79 6.91
N GLY A 682 20.02 12.51 7.29
CA GLY A 682 20.64 12.08 8.54
C GLY A 682 19.84 12.36 9.81
N SER A 683 18.63 12.92 9.72
CA SER A 683 17.70 12.95 10.85
C SER A 683 17.07 11.57 11.10
N VAL A 684 16.51 11.35 12.30
CA VAL A 684 15.68 10.14 12.54
C VAL A 684 14.37 10.27 11.78
N GLU A 685 13.86 11.50 11.73
CA GLU A 685 12.60 11.92 11.16
C GLU A 685 12.56 11.79 9.63
N SER A 686 13.71 11.79 8.93
CA SER A 686 13.78 11.51 7.49
C SER A 686 13.62 10.03 7.11
N HIS A 687 13.63 9.13 8.09
CA HIS A 687 13.39 7.69 7.88
C HIS A 687 11.93 7.29 8.18
N LEU A 688 11.16 8.18 8.82
CA LEU A 688 9.76 7.98 9.18
C LEU A 688 8.86 8.61 8.12
N HIS A 689 7.73 7.99 7.77
CA HIS A 689 6.86 8.44 6.68
C HIS A 689 5.47 8.91 7.16
N VAL A 690 4.90 9.91 6.49
CA VAL A 690 3.58 10.47 6.79
C VAL A 690 2.51 9.72 6.01
N LEU A 691 1.84 8.76 6.66
CA LEU A 691 0.78 7.95 6.07
C LEU A 691 -0.52 8.74 5.90
N GLY A 692 -1.05 8.78 4.68
CA GLY A 692 -2.42 9.19 4.39
C GLY A 692 -3.45 8.20 4.94
N GLU A 693 -4.72 8.59 4.94
CA GLU A 693 -5.81 7.72 5.43
C GLU A 693 -5.91 6.42 4.63
N ARG A 694 -5.77 6.51 3.29
CA ARG A 694 -5.80 5.36 2.39
C ARG A 694 -4.59 4.45 2.59
N GLU A 695 -3.40 5.01 2.73
CA GLU A 695 -2.17 4.24 2.88
C GLU A 695 -2.11 3.55 4.24
N ARG A 696 -2.60 4.21 5.30
CA ARG A 696 -2.80 3.62 6.63
C ARG A 696 -3.82 2.48 6.61
N TRP A 697 -4.95 2.65 5.91
CA TRP A 697 -5.94 1.59 5.70
C TRP A 697 -5.33 0.40 4.96
N ASN A 698 -4.69 0.63 3.82
CA ASN A 698 -4.03 -0.40 3.02
C ASN A 698 -3.01 -1.19 3.85
N VAL A 699 -2.17 -0.54 4.67
CA VAL A 699 -1.20 -1.24 5.52
C VAL A 699 -1.90 -2.06 6.61
N ASP A 700 -2.99 -1.59 7.22
CA ASP A 700 -3.74 -2.41 8.19
C ASP A 700 -4.36 -3.65 7.54
N VAL A 701 -5.07 -3.51 6.42
CA VAL A 701 -5.76 -4.64 5.76
C VAL A 701 -4.79 -5.66 5.14
N LEU A 702 -3.61 -5.21 4.67
CA LEU A 702 -2.56 -6.12 4.23
C LEU A 702 -1.86 -6.83 5.40
N LEU A 703 -1.66 -6.17 6.55
CA LEU A 703 -1.19 -6.85 7.77
C LEU A 703 -2.25 -7.82 8.35
N ARG A 704 -3.54 -7.54 8.15
CA ARG A 704 -4.62 -8.50 8.42
C ARG A 704 -4.53 -9.69 7.48
N MET A 705 -4.37 -9.48 6.18
CA MET A 705 -4.14 -10.55 5.20
C MET A 705 -2.95 -11.43 5.62
N LEU A 706 -1.83 -10.83 6.02
CA LEU A 706 -0.65 -11.56 6.52
C LEU A 706 -0.97 -12.46 7.73
N THR A 707 -1.91 -12.03 8.57
CA THR A 707 -2.39 -12.82 9.73
C THR A 707 -3.30 -13.96 9.30
N GLU A 708 -4.22 -13.75 8.35
CA GLU A 708 -5.07 -14.82 7.78
C GLU A 708 -4.27 -15.83 6.92
N LEU A 709 -3.10 -15.44 6.40
CA LEU A 709 -2.17 -16.33 5.70
C LEU A 709 -1.32 -17.21 6.63
N LEU A 710 -1.11 -16.81 7.89
CA LEU A 710 -0.26 -17.53 8.85
C LEU A 710 -0.61 -19.04 9.01
N PRO A 711 -1.89 -19.47 9.01
CA PRO A 711 -2.25 -20.89 8.99
C PRO A 711 -1.67 -21.65 7.80
N PHE A 712 -1.69 -21.06 6.60
CA PHE A 712 -1.18 -21.68 5.37
C PHE A 712 0.34 -21.72 5.36
N VAL A 713 1.01 -20.66 5.84
CA VAL A 713 2.48 -20.65 6.01
C VAL A 713 2.91 -21.76 6.97
N HIS A 714 2.25 -21.86 8.12
CA HIS A 714 2.53 -22.88 9.13
C HIS A 714 2.31 -24.30 8.60
N GLN A 715 1.18 -24.54 7.93
CA GLN A 715 0.87 -25.84 7.33
C GLN A 715 1.91 -26.23 6.28
N LYS A 716 2.26 -25.31 5.37
CA LYS A 716 3.28 -25.55 4.34
C LYS A 716 4.67 -25.81 4.95
N ALA A 717 5.06 -25.08 6.00
CA ALA A 717 6.32 -25.32 6.69
C ALA A 717 6.41 -26.75 7.27
N ILE A 718 5.31 -27.27 7.83
CA ILE A 718 5.22 -28.68 8.27
C ILE A 718 5.28 -29.65 7.08
N GLU A 719 4.52 -29.40 6.01
CA GLU A 719 4.45 -30.28 4.83
C GLU A 719 5.78 -30.37 4.08
N THR A 720 6.55 -29.28 4.00
CA THR A 720 7.89 -29.26 3.39
C THR A 720 9.02 -29.51 4.39
N CYS A 721 8.74 -30.08 5.57
CA CYS A 721 9.76 -30.34 6.59
C CYS A 721 10.75 -31.44 6.12
N PRO A 722 12.06 -31.15 5.99
CA PRO A 722 13.04 -32.12 5.50
C PRO A 722 13.46 -33.17 6.54
N PHE A 723 12.83 -33.21 7.72
CA PHE A 723 13.18 -34.08 8.85
C PHE A 723 11.99 -34.94 9.34
N PRO A 724 11.54 -35.97 8.58
CA PRO A 724 10.27 -36.65 8.86
C PRO A 724 10.23 -37.41 10.19
N THR A 725 11.35 -38.03 10.58
CA THR A 725 11.45 -39.00 11.69
C THR A 725 11.28 -38.43 13.10
N VAL A 726 11.15 -37.11 13.25
CA VAL A 726 10.85 -36.44 14.54
C VAL A 726 9.37 -36.04 14.63
N SER A 727 8.74 -35.74 13.49
CA SER A 727 7.40 -35.13 13.40
C SER A 727 6.28 -36.02 13.97
N GLU A 728 6.33 -37.33 13.72
CA GLU A 728 5.29 -38.29 14.13
C GLU A 728 5.06 -38.41 15.64
N SER A 729 5.97 -37.86 16.47
CA SER A 729 6.00 -38.06 17.92
C SER A 729 5.50 -36.88 18.78
N MET A 730 5.45 -35.67 18.24
CA MET A 730 5.31 -34.42 19.04
C MET A 730 4.32 -33.38 18.49
N GLY A 731 3.57 -33.71 17.44
CA GLY A 731 2.47 -32.86 16.96
C GLY A 731 2.90 -31.60 16.21
N THR A 732 2.00 -30.62 16.13
CA THR A 732 2.07 -29.49 15.19
C THR A 732 2.95 -28.33 15.65
N LEU A 733 4.10 -28.58 16.29
CA LEU A 733 4.97 -27.55 16.87
C LEU A 733 6.46 -27.83 16.61
N PHE A 734 7.25 -26.77 16.39
CA PHE A 734 8.66 -26.89 16.02
C PHE A 734 9.55 -27.10 17.27
N SER A 735 9.74 -28.36 17.67
CA SER A 735 10.50 -28.73 18.88
C SER A 735 11.99 -28.34 18.81
N THR A 736 12.63 -28.11 19.97
CA THR A 736 14.06 -27.74 20.03
C THR A 736 14.97 -28.74 19.31
N SER A 737 14.72 -30.05 19.37
CA SER A 737 15.50 -31.05 18.65
C SER A 737 15.31 -31.01 17.12
N LEU A 738 14.18 -30.50 16.62
CA LEU A 738 13.98 -30.22 15.20
C LEU A 738 14.77 -28.97 14.77
N LEU A 739 14.87 -27.97 15.66
CA LEU A 739 15.70 -26.77 15.44
C LEU A 739 17.21 -27.09 15.49
N GLU A 740 17.65 -28.05 16.29
CA GLU A 740 19.03 -28.56 16.29
C GLU A 740 19.40 -29.24 14.96
N LEU A 741 18.47 -30.03 14.37
CA LEU A 741 18.66 -30.64 13.05
C LEU A 741 18.71 -29.59 11.93
N TYR A 742 17.81 -28.59 11.99
CA TYR A 742 17.81 -27.44 11.09
C TYR A 742 19.13 -26.66 11.14
N ALA A 743 19.62 -26.33 12.34
CA ALA A 743 20.87 -25.62 12.55
C ALA A 743 22.12 -26.31 11.97
N GLY A 744 22.06 -27.63 11.77
CA GLY A 744 23.10 -28.39 11.06
C GLY A 744 23.36 -27.92 9.62
N GLY A 745 22.41 -27.22 9.00
CA GLY A 745 22.62 -26.51 7.73
C GLY A 745 22.92 -27.42 6.52
N HIS A 746 22.45 -28.67 6.55
CA HIS A 746 22.66 -29.65 5.49
C HIS A 746 21.56 -29.67 4.42
N ILE A 747 20.39 -29.08 4.70
CA ILE A 747 19.21 -29.04 3.82
C ILE A 747 18.53 -27.68 4.03
N GLU A 748 18.11 -27.02 2.95
CA GLU A 748 17.32 -25.79 2.98
C GLU A 748 15.85 -26.08 3.33
N TRP A 749 15.17 -25.17 4.03
CA TRP A 749 13.76 -25.28 4.41
C TRP A 749 12.98 -23.98 4.11
N PRO A 750 12.79 -23.60 2.82
CA PRO A 750 12.36 -22.25 2.46
C PRO A 750 11.04 -21.76 3.08
N ALA A 751 10.05 -22.64 3.23
CA ALA A 751 8.74 -22.28 3.81
C ALA A 751 8.80 -21.95 5.33
N PHE A 752 9.81 -22.47 6.04
CA PHE A 752 10.09 -22.17 7.44
C PHE A 752 11.04 -20.97 7.57
N GLU A 753 12.06 -20.94 6.71
CA GLU A 753 13.06 -19.86 6.60
C GLU A 753 12.44 -18.50 6.27
N TRP A 754 11.47 -18.44 5.35
CA TRP A 754 10.76 -17.23 4.93
C TRP A 754 10.27 -16.38 6.11
N MET A 755 9.83 -17.00 7.21
CA MET A 755 9.33 -16.29 8.39
C MET A 755 10.40 -15.39 9.03
N HIS A 756 11.65 -15.83 9.07
CA HIS A 756 12.76 -15.11 9.72
C HIS A 756 13.79 -14.50 8.76
N ILE A 757 13.80 -14.92 7.48
CA ILE A 757 14.61 -14.30 6.41
C ILE A 757 13.87 -13.13 5.75
N ASP A 758 12.57 -13.25 5.47
CA ASP A 758 11.80 -12.25 4.70
C ASP A 758 10.77 -11.53 5.58
N CYS A 759 9.93 -12.27 6.30
CA CYS A 759 8.77 -11.70 7.00
C CYS A 759 9.17 -10.84 8.20
N PHE A 760 9.93 -11.35 9.17
CA PHE A 760 10.37 -10.53 10.31
C PHE A 760 11.20 -9.32 9.87
N PRO A 761 12.20 -9.41 8.96
CA PRO A 761 12.92 -8.24 8.46
C PRO A 761 12.02 -7.21 7.76
N SER A 762 11.02 -7.64 6.99
CA SER A 762 10.03 -6.74 6.37
C SER A 762 9.16 -6.02 7.40
N LEU A 763 8.74 -6.71 8.48
CA LEU A 763 7.96 -6.10 9.57
C LEU A 763 8.81 -5.15 10.42
N ILE A 764 10.09 -5.47 10.64
CA ILE A 764 11.07 -4.58 11.28
C ILE A 764 11.32 -3.34 10.42
N GLN A 765 11.50 -3.50 9.11
CA GLN A 765 11.64 -2.38 8.18
C GLN A 765 10.38 -1.50 8.19
N LEU A 766 9.19 -2.09 8.07
CA LEU A 766 7.92 -1.36 8.17
C LEU A 766 7.84 -0.56 9.48
N ALA A 767 8.12 -1.18 10.62
CA ALA A 767 8.06 -0.52 11.92
C ALA A 767 9.00 0.69 12.02
N CYS A 768 10.15 0.65 11.34
CA CYS A 768 11.11 1.75 11.21
C CYS A 768 10.69 2.84 10.20
N LEU A 769 9.72 2.58 9.32
CA LEU A 769 9.06 3.60 8.49
C LEU A 769 7.88 4.28 9.21
N LEU A 770 7.26 3.59 10.18
CA LEU A 770 6.13 4.12 10.95
C LEU A 770 6.60 5.17 11.98
N PRO A 771 5.94 6.35 12.09
CA PRO A 771 6.18 7.28 13.19
C PRO A 771 5.50 6.81 14.49
N GLN A 772 5.81 7.47 15.62
CA GLN A 772 5.28 7.09 16.94
C GLN A 772 3.75 7.13 17.05
N LYS A 773 3.07 7.94 16.22
CA LYS A 773 1.60 8.07 16.23
C LYS A 773 0.86 6.84 15.68
N GLU A 774 1.53 5.96 14.94
CA GLU A 774 0.91 4.79 14.29
C GLU A 774 0.87 3.55 15.20
N ASP A 775 0.56 3.74 16.48
CA ASP A 775 0.43 2.65 17.47
C ASP A 775 -0.56 1.56 17.02
N ASN A 776 -1.61 1.93 16.27
CA ASN A 776 -2.57 0.97 15.72
C ASN A 776 -1.90 -0.04 14.78
N LEU A 777 -1.01 0.43 13.89
CA LEU A 777 -0.26 -0.43 12.98
C LEU A 777 0.82 -1.22 13.73
N ARG A 778 1.49 -0.64 14.73
CA ARG A 778 2.40 -1.40 15.62
C ARG A 778 1.67 -2.50 16.37
N ASN A 779 0.48 -2.23 16.89
CA ASN A 779 -0.37 -3.20 17.59
C ASN A 779 -0.82 -4.33 16.64
N ARG A 780 -1.10 -4.03 15.37
CA ARG A 780 -1.34 -5.05 14.33
C ARG A 780 -0.11 -5.95 14.11
N ILE A 781 1.08 -5.38 14.01
CA ILE A 781 2.34 -6.15 13.91
C ILE A 781 2.57 -7.00 15.17
N THR A 782 2.41 -6.42 16.36
CA THR A 782 2.50 -7.14 17.65
C THR A 782 1.56 -8.33 17.71
N LYS A 783 0.30 -8.18 17.30
CA LYS A 783 -0.68 -9.28 17.25
C LYS A 783 -0.30 -10.39 16.27
N PHE A 784 0.27 -10.04 15.12
CA PHE A 784 0.83 -11.04 14.20
C PHE A 784 2.00 -11.79 14.83
N LEU A 785 2.95 -11.09 15.49
CA LEU A 785 4.09 -11.72 16.16
C LEU A 785 3.65 -12.66 17.30
N LEU A 786 2.68 -12.25 18.13
CA LEU A 786 2.09 -13.10 19.15
C LEU A 786 1.43 -14.35 18.53
N ALA A 787 0.65 -14.19 17.45
CA ALA A 787 0.05 -15.32 16.74
C ALA A 787 1.10 -16.26 16.12
N VAL A 788 2.23 -15.76 15.61
CA VAL A 788 3.36 -16.60 15.19
C VAL A 788 3.91 -17.40 16.37
N SER A 789 4.07 -16.78 17.54
CA SER A 789 4.56 -17.46 18.75
C SER A 789 3.61 -18.57 19.25
N GLU A 790 2.30 -18.35 19.21
CA GLU A 790 1.28 -19.35 19.55
C GLU A 790 1.26 -20.52 18.58
N ARG A 791 1.45 -20.25 17.28
CA ARG A 791 1.36 -21.27 16.21
C ARG A 791 2.64 -22.08 16.06
N PHE A 792 3.81 -21.44 16.08
CA PHE A 792 5.11 -22.12 15.91
C PHE A 792 5.65 -22.70 17.23
N GLY A 793 5.22 -22.17 18.38
CA GLY A 793 5.52 -22.68 19.72
C GLY A 793 6.76 -22.08 20.37
N ASP A 794 6.91 -22.36 21.68
CA ASP A 794 7.90 -21.71 22.54
C ASP A 794 9.36 -21.96 22.12
N SER A 795 9.67 -23.15 21.58
CA SER A 795 10.99 -23.46 21.03
C SER A 795 11.34 -22.51 19.87
N TYR A 796 10.43 -22.30 18.91
CA TYR A 796 10.64 -21.34 17.81
C TYR A 796 10.74 -19.90 18.32
N LEU A 797 9.89 -19.51 19.27
CA LEU A 797 9.94 -18.20 19.91
C LEU A 797 11.31 -17.94 20.56
N THR A 798 11.82 -18.91 21.32
CA THR A 798 13.07 -18.80 22.09
C THR A 798 14.31 -18.78 21.20
N HIS A 799 14.37 -19.69 20.24
CA HIS A 799 15.60 -20.02 19.52
C HIS A 799 15.72 -19.36 18.14
N ILE A 800 14.60 -18.90 17.55
CA ILE A 800 14.59 -18.24 16.25
C ILE A 800 14.08 -16.80 16.38
N MET A 801 12.83 -16.60 16.80
CA MET A 801 12.16 -15.30 16.75
C MET A 801 12.78 -14.26 17.70
N LEU A 802 13.06 -14.63 18.96
CA LEU A 802 13.68 -13.73 19.93
C LEU A 802 15.08 -13.26 19.51
N PRO A 803 16.01 -14.13 19.05
CA PRO A 803 17.28 -13.70 18.49
C PRO A 803 17.20 -12.69 17.34
N VAL A 804 16.24 -12.83 16.41
CA VAL A 804 16.07 -11.87 15.31
C VAL A 804 15.79 -10.46 15.83
N PHE A 805 14.85 -10.31 16.75
CA PHE A 805 14.47 -9.00 17.30
C PHE A 805 15.54 -8.41 18.23
N LEU A 806 16.24 -9.22 19.02
CA LEU A 806 17.38 -8.78 19.81
C LEU A 806 18.51 -8.21 18.94
N VAL A 807 18.91 -8.93 17.87
CA VAL A 807 19.95 -8.46 16.96
C VAL A 807 19.52 -7.18 16.23
N ALA A 808 18.24 -7.08 15.83
CA ALA A 808 17.70 -5.88 15.18
C ALA A 808 17.67 -4.63 16.08
N ILE A 809 17.63 -4.80 17.41
CA ILE A 809 17.75 -3.70 18.39
C ILE A 809 19.22 -3.32 18.67
N GLY A 810 20.16 -4.19 18.31
CA GLY A 810 21.58 -4.01 18.57
C GLY A 810 22.12 -4.85 19.73
N ASP A 811 21.27 -5.62 20.41
CA ASP A 811 21.67 -6.52 21.50
C ASP A 811 22.46 -7.73 20.96
N ASN A 812 23.06 -8.48 21.89
CA ASN A 812 23.70 -9.76 21.58
C ASN A 812 22.69 -10.90 21.77
N ALA A 813 22.53 -11.75 20.76
CA ALA A 813 21.70 -12.94 20.82
C ALA A 813 22.51 -14.20 20.54
N ASP A 814 21.99 -15.34 21.00
CA ASP A 814 22.45 -16.64 20.55
C ASP A 814 21.87 -16.93 19.15
N LEU A 815 22.71 -17.45 18.26
CA LEU A 815 22.37 -17.84 16.89
C LEU A 815 22.72 -19.32 16.62
N THR A 816 23.04 -20.12 17.64
CA THR A 816 23.36 -21.55 17.51
C THR A 816 22.28 -22.37 16.79
N PHE A 817 21.02 -21.94 16.82
CA PHE A 817 19.89 -22.62 16.20
C PHE A 817 19.62 -22.21 14.73
N PHE A 818 20.52 -21.43 14.11
CA PHE A 818 20.43 -21.04 12.70
C PHE A 818 21.51 -21.72 11.85
N PRO A 819 21.20 -22.11 10.61
CA PRO A 819 22.21 -22.43 9.60
C PRO A 819 23.24 -21.31 9.41
N SER A 820 24.50 -21.70 9.19
CA SER A 820 25.63 -20.78 9.04
C SER A 820 25.50 -19.82 7.84
N THR A 821 24.74 -20.20 6.82
CA THR A 821 24.33 -19.35 5.68
C THR A 821 23.50 -18.14 6.14
N ILE A 822 22.50 -18.38 6.99
CA ILE A 822 21.50 -17.42 7.47
C ILE A 822 22.09 -16.48 8.53
N HIS A 823 23.16 -16.87 9.23
CA HIS A 823 23.89 -16.00 10.16
C HIS A 823 24.26 -14.64 9.56
N SER A 824 24.59 -14.59 8.27
CA SER A 824 24.96 -13.35 7.57
C SER A 824 23.77 -12.38 7.45
N VAL A 825 22.58 -12.90 7.13
CA VAL A 825 21.33 -12.15 6.99
C VAL A 825 20.90 -11.58 8.34
N ILE A 826 20.80 -12.42 9.37
CA ILE A 826 20.33 -11.98 10.70
C ILE A 826 21.31 -10.97 11.33
N LYS A 827 22.63 -11.19 11.23
CA LYS A 827 23.63 -10.19 11.65
C LYS A 827 23.60 -8.92 10.80
N GLY A 828 23.08 -8.99 9.57
CA GLY A 828 22.83 -7.85 8.70
C GLY A 828 21.79 -6.87 9.24
N LEU A 829 20.84 -7.34 10.06
CA LEU A 829 19.79 -6.54 10.72
C LEU A 829 20.33 -5.63 11.84
N ARG A 830 21.53 -5.92 12.37
CA ARG A 830 22.10 -5.14 13.48
C ARG A 830 22.30 -3.69 13.03
N PRO A 831 21.83 -2.68 13.79
CA PRO A 831 22.07 -1.28 13.46
C PRO A 831 23.58 -0.97 13.43
N LYS A 832 23.97 -0.11 12.48
CA LYS A 832 25.39 0.20 12.15
C LYS A 832 25.74 1.68 12.30
N THR A 833 24.76 2.51 12.64
CA THR A 833 24.89 3.97 12.81
C THR A 833 24.05 4.39 14.02
N ALA A 834 24.44 5.47 14.69
CA ALA A 834 23.68 5.99 15.85
C ALA A 834 22.22 6.35 15.50
N ILE A 835 21.95 6.71 14.23
CA ILE A 835 20.58 6.95 13.73
C ILE A 835 19.80 5.64 13.66
N ALA A 836 20.41 4.56 13.16
CA ALA A 836 19.80 3.24 13.11
C ALA A 836 19.60 2.62 14.50
N GLU A 837 20.54 2.81 15.44
CA GLU A 837 20.39 2.39 16.84
C GLU A 837 19.22 3.12 17.53
N ARG A 838 19.09 4.43 17.25
CA ARG A 838 17.99 5.26 17.77
C ARG A 838 16.64 4.87 17.14
N LEU A 839 16.58 4.63 15.84
CA LEU A 839 15.41 4.08 15.15
C LEU A 839 15.02 2.70 15.72
N ALA A 840 15.98 1.81 15.93
CA ALA A 840 15.70 0.49 16.48
C ALA A 840 15.17 0.55 17.92
N THR A 841 15.74 1.43 18.77
CA THR A 841 15.25 1.71 20.13
C THR A 841 13.84 2.32 20.12
N MET A 842 13.51 3.16 19.13
CA MET A 842 12.19 3.79 19.02
C MET A 842 11.11 2.88 18.41
N CYS A 843 11.46 2.06 17.42
CA CYS A 843 10.51 1.40 16.53
C CYS A 843 10.47 -0.13 16.64
N VAL A 844 11.59 -0.77 17.02
CA VAL A 844 11.71 -2.23 17.12
C VAL A 844 11.60 -2.70 18.58
N LEU A 845 12.14 -1.95 19.55
CA LEU A 845 11.97 -2.22 20.98
C LEU A 845 10.50 -2.35 21.42
N PRO A 846 9.54 -1.53 20.96
CA PRO A 846 8.12 -1.75 21.28
C PRO A 846 7.59 -3.11 20.81
N LEU A 847 8.10 -3.61 19.66
CA LEU A 847 7.73 -4.93 19.11
C LEU A 847 8.44 -6.07 19.83
N LEU A 848 9.71 -5.92 20.24
CA LEU A 848 10.38 -6.90 21.11
C LEU A 848 9.62 -7.03 22.44
N LEU A 849 9.33 -5.91 23.10
CA LEU A 849 8.69 -5.92 24.42
C LEU A 849 7.28 -6.51 24.38
N ALA A 850 6.43 -6.09 23.43
CA ALA A 850 5.02 -6.49 23.40
C ALA A 850 4.71 -7.69 22.49
N GLY A 851 5.46 -7.89 21.40
CA GLY A 851 5.19 -8.93 20.39
C GLY A 851 6.05 -10.18 20.49
N VAL A 852 7.15 -10.14 21.27
CA VAL A 852 8.09 -11.27 21.39
C VAL A 852 8.24 -11.70 22.85
N LEU A 853 8.67 -10.78 23.73
CA LEU A 853 8.77 -11.01 25.16
C LEU A 853 7.39 -10.91 25.86
N GLY A 854 6.44 -10.21 25.26
CA GLY A 854 5.05 -10.12 25.70
C GLY A 854 4.25 -11.43 25.59
N ALA A 855 4.76 -12.42 24.86
CA ALA A 855 4.15 -13.75 24.78
C ALA A 855 4.00 -14.36 26.20
N PRO A 856 2.85 -14.98 26.55
CA PRO A 856 2.57 -15.43 27.91
C PRO A 856 3.62 -16.36 28.53
N CYS A 857 4.30 -17.16 27.70
CA CYS A 857 5.40 -18.05 28.10
C CYS A 857 6.73 -17.34 28.43
N LYS A 858 6.89 -16.05 28.09
CA LYS A 858 8.12 -15.25 28.30
C LYS A 858 8.01 -14.19 29.38
N HIS A 859 6.94 -14.16 30.17
CA HIS A 859 6.71 -13.17 31.23
C HIS A 859 7.92 -12.94 32.15
N GLU A 860 8.58 -13.99 32.66
CA GLU A 860 9.77 -13.84 33.51
C GLU A 860 10.96 -13.18 32.79
N GLN A 861 11.15 -13.50 31.50
CA GLN A 861 12.21 -12.91 30.66
C GLN A 861 11.89 -11.44 30.33
N LEU A 862 10.61 -11.12 30.10
CA LEU A 862 10.15 -9.74 29.92
C LEU A 862 10.38 -8.89 31.17
N VAL A 863 10.03 -9.41 32.35
CA VAL A 863 10.26 -8.73 33.65
C VAL A 863 11.75 -8.42 33.84
N GLU A 864 12.61 -9.41 33.59
CA GLU A 864 14.06 -9.24 33.81
C GLU A 864 14.71 -8.36 32.73
N TYR A 865 14.32 -8.50 31.45
CA TYR A 865 14.79 -7.60 30.38
C TYR A 865 14.37 -6.15 30.64
N LEU A 866 13.10 -5.92 31.04
CA LEU A 866 12.60 -4.59 31.35
C LEU A 866 13.23 -3.99 32.61
N ARG A 867 13.46 -4.78 33.67
CA ARG A 867 14.24 -4.34 34.84
C ARG A 867 15.66 -3.96 34.44
N ASN A 868 16.29 -4.75 33.58
CA ASN A 868 17.66 -4.49 33.14
C ASN A 868 17.77 -3.23 32.27
N LEU A 869 16.78 -2.99 31.42
CA LEU A 869 16.65 -1.76 30.63
C LEU A 869 16.43 -0.51 31.52
N LEU A 870 15.48 -0.55 32.45
CA LEU A 870 15.07 0.62 33.25
C LEU A 870 15.94 0.89 34.49
N VAL A 871 16.45 -0.16 35.15
CA VAL A 871 17.18 -0.05 36.42
C VAL A 871 18.68 -0.20 36.19
N GLN A 872 19.12 -1.29 35.55
CA GLN A 872 20.56 -1.58 35.40
C GLN A 872 21.25 -0.76 34.29
N GLY A 873 20.54 -0.39 33.22
CA GLY A 873 21.06 0.41 32.12
C GLY A 873 21.60 1.78 32.54
N THR A 874 21.01 2.38 33.59
CA THR A 874 21.41 3.69 34.12
C THR A 874 22.85 3.77 34.66
N VAL A 875 23.51 2.63 34.85
CA VAL A 875 24.83 2.53 35.52
C VAL A 875 26.02 2.49 34.55
N LYS A 876 25.80 2.29 33.23
CA LYS A 876 26.88 1.89 32.30
C LYS A 876 27.27 2.86 31.18
N GLU A 877 26.43 3.80 30.76
CA GLU A 877 26.72 4.67 29.61
C GLU A 877 26.50 6.16 29.89
N SER A 878 27.43 7.00 29.44
CA SER A 878 27.50 8.43 29.74
C SER A 878 26.68 9.34 28.81
N GLN A 879 25.66 8.80 28.13
CA GLN A 879 24.71 9.55 27.29
C GLN A 879 23.21 9.24 27.58
N PRO A 880 22.76 9.17 28.85
CA PRO A 880 21.44 8.63 29.18
C PRO A 880 20.25 9.48 28.67
N THR A 881 20.40 10.80 28.61
CA THR A 881 19.26 11.73 28.47
C THR A 881 18.50 11.66 27.15
N LYS A 882 19.11 11.19 26.05
CA LYS A 882 18.39 10.99 24.77
C LYS A 882 17.70 9.62 24.73
N ARG A 883 18.45 8.55 24.99
CA ARG A 883 17.98 7.14 24.94
C ARG A 883 16.79 6.88 25.86
N ASN A 884 16.71 7.61 26.98
CA ASN A 884 15.57 7.56 27.91
C ASN A 884 14.21 7.87 27.25
N ALA A 885 14.13 8.76 26.26
CA ALA A 885 12.86 9.12 25.63
C ALA A 885 12.29 7.95 24.80
N GLU A 886 13.13 7.35 23.95
CA GLU A 886 12.74 6.19 23.13
C GLU A 886 12.32 4.98 24.01
N ILE A 887 13.00 4.77 25.14
CA ILE A 887 12.66 3.73 26.11
C ILE A 887 11.32 4.01 26.81
N VAL A 888 11.05 5.27 27.20
CA VAL A 888 9.76 5.68 27.78
C VAL A 888 8.62 5.41 26.80
N ASP A 889 8.78 5.72 25.52
CA ASP A 889 7.77 5.47 24.50
C ASP A 889 7.53 3.97 24.22
N ALA A 890 8.57 3.14 24.32
CA ALA A 890 8.43 1.69 24.21
C ALA A 890 7.70 1.07 25.42
N VAL A 891 7.97 1.55 26.64
CA VAL A 891 7.25 1.11 27.86
C VAL A 891 5.81 1.62 27.88
N ARG A 892 5.56 2.83 27.38
CA ARG A 892 4.21 3.36 27.11
C ARG A 892 3.43 2.46 26.14
N PHE A 893 4.05 2.05 25.03
CA PHE A 893 3.42 1.11 24.10
C PHE A 893 3.11 -0.24 24.76
N LEU A 894 4.02 -0.76 25.58
CA LEU A 894 3.79 -1.98 26.37
C LEU A 894 2.60 -1.82 27.35
N CYS A 895 2.37 -0.62 27.90
CA CYS A 895 1.21 -0.33 28.74
C CYS A 895 -0.14 -0.34 27.99
N THR A 896 -0.17 -0.45 26.66
CA THR A 896 -1.42 -0.71 25.92
C THR A 896 -1.97 -2.13 26.13
N PHE A 897 -1.18 -3.02 26.76
CA PHE A 897 -1.53 -4.39 27.11
C PHE A 897 -1.74 -4.51 28.63
N GLU A 898 -3.01 -4.62 29.07
CA GLU A 898 -3.38 -4.61 30.51
C GLU A 898 -2.72 -5.72 31.33
N GLU A 899 -2.47 -6.88 30.72
CA GLU A 899 -1.82 -8.04 31.35
C GLU A 899 -0.38 -7.75 31.83
N HIS A 900 0.28 -6.74 31.25
CA HIS A 900 1.62 -6.32 31.65
C HIS A 900 1.62 -5.23 32.74
N HIS A 901 0.49 -4.59 33.06
CA HIS A 901 0.45 -3.48 34.03
C HIS A 901 1.06 -3.87 35.39
N GLY A 902 0.73 -5.06 35.90
CA GLY A 902 1.19 -5.53 37.22
C GLY A 902 2.73 -5.59 37.35
N MET A 903 3.43 -6.11 36.34
CA MET A 903 4.90 -6.15 36.35
C MET A 903 5.52 -4.76 36.16
N ILE A 904 4.94 -3.92 35.30
CA ILE A 904 5.43 -2.57 35.04
C ILE A 904 5.35 -1.72 36.31
N PHE A 905 4.22 -1.78 37.05
CA PHE A 905 4.08 -1.05 38.32
C PHE A 905 5.00 -1.57 39.43
N ASN A 906 5.36 -2.86 39.45
CA ASN A 906 6.36 -3.37 40.38
C ASN A 906 7.76 -2.79 40.09
N ILE A 907 8.19 -2.76 38.82
CA ILE A 907 9.49 -2.18 38.43
C ILE A 907 9.51 -0.66 38.65
N LEU A 908 8.41 0.04 38.33
CA LEU A 908 8.28 1.47 38.65
C LEU A 908 8.37 1.72 40.17
N TRP A 909 7.81 0.85 41.00
CA TRP A 909 7.95 0.96 42.46
C TRP A 909 9.40 0.74 42.92
N GLU A 910 10.13 -0.22 42.35
CA GLU A 910 11.58 -0.40 42.57
C GLU A 910 12.35 0.91 42.25
N MET A 911 12.01 1.61 41.17
CA MET A 911 12.62 2.89 40.80
C MET A 911 12.23 4.03 41.76
N VAL A 912 10.96 4.11 42.20
CA VAL A 912 10.44 5.13 43.13
C VAL A 912 11.13 5.07 44.50
N VAL A 913 11.36 3.87 45.04
CA VAL A 913 12.01 3.68 46.35
C VAL A 913 13.54 3.65 46.28
N SER A 914 14.12 3.76 45.08
CA SER A 914 15.57 3.73 44.87
C SER A 914 16.29 4.92 45.50
N SER A 915 17.62 4.83 45.65
CA SER A 915 18.46 5.94 46.10
C SER A 915 18.96 6.86 44.97
N ASN A 916 18.68 6.54 43.70
CA ASN A 916 19.13 7.33 42.55
C ASN A 916 18.07 8.36 42.13
N ILE A 917 18.45 9.64 42.20
CA ILE A 917 17.64 10.79 41.78
C ILE A 917 17.18 10.64 40.33
N GLU A 918 18.03 10.14 39.42
CA GLU A 918 17.68 9.99 38.01
C GLU A 918 16.65 8.87 37.79
N MET A 919 16.74 7.76 38.53
CA MET A 919 15.72 6.70 38.47
C MET A 919 14.36 7.19 38.99
N LYS A 920 14.34 8.04 40.02
CA LYS A 920 13.10 8.66 40.52
C LYS A 920 12.47 9.64 39.53
N ILE A 921 13.28 10.45 38.85
CA ILE A 921 12.79 11.36 37.78
C ILE A 921 12.29 10.53 36.58
N SER A 922 13.01 9.47 36.19
CA SER A 922 12.57 8.55 35.15
C SER A 922 11.24 7.86 35.52
N ALA A 923 11.07 7.44 36.77
CA ALA A 923 9.80 6.89 37.27
C ALA A 923 8.66 7.91 37.21
N ALA A 924 8.89 9.18 37.60
CA ALA A 924 7.88 10.23 37.45
C ALA A 924 7.46 10.44 35.98
N ASN A 925 8.44 10.48 35.07
CA ASN A 925 8.19 10.66 33.63
C ASN A 925 7.45 9.46 33.02
N LEU A 926 7.81 8.22 33.38
CA LEU A 926 7.06 7.02 33.01
C LEU A 926 5.63 7.08 33.55
N LEU A 927 5.46 7.36 34.86
CA LEU A 927 4.15 7.49 35.49
C LEU A 927 3.28 8.56 34.82
N LYS A 928 3.85 9.68 34.34
CA LYS A 928 3.17 10.71 33.55
C LYS A 928 2.69 10.18 32.18
N VAL A 929 3.55 9.47 31.46
CA VAL A 929 3.28 9.07 30.06
C VAL A 929 2.36 7.84 29.97
N ILE A 930 2.28 7.01 31.02
CA ILE A 930 1.37 5.84 31.06
C ILE A 930 -0.07 6.16 31.52
N VAL A 931 -0.33 7.34 32.11
CA VAL A 931 -1.67 7.76 32.57
C VAL A 931 -2.80 7.52 31.53
N PRO A 932 -2.63 7.77 30.21
CA PRO A 932 -3.70 7.59 29.23
C PRO A 932 -4.11 6.12 29.01
N TYR A 933 -3.32 5.15 29.47
CA TYR A 933 -3.42 3.73 29.10
C TYR A 933 -3.81 2.82 30.28
N ILE A 934 -4.24 3.41 31.40
CA ILE A 934 -4.59 2.69 32.64
C ILE A 934 -5.99 3.09 33.13
N ASP A 935 -6.63 2.21 33.91
CA ASP A 935 -7.95 2.51 34.51
C ASP A 935 -7.83 3.33 35.81
N ALA A 936 -8.97 3.85 36.29
CA ALA A 936 -9.02 4.65 37.50
C ALA A 936 -8.69 3.86 38.79
N LYS A 937 -8.78 2.53 38.75
CA LYS A 937 -8.44 1.64 39.88
C LYS A 937 -6.92 1.54 39.99
N VAL A 938 -6.24 1.17 38.90
CA VAL A 938 -4.77 1.12 38.76
C VAL A 938 -4.15 2.49 39.09
N ALA A 939 -4.74 3.57 38.58
CA ALA A 939 -4.30 4.92 38.93
C ALA A 939 -4.40 5.21 40.44
N SER A 940 -5.47 4.76 41.11
CA SER A 940 -5.64 4.95 42.55
C SER A 940 -4.87 3.95 43.44
N THR A 941 -4.46 2.78 42.93
CA THR A 941 -3.69 1.77 43.70
C THR A 941 -2.19 1.82 43.49
N HIS A 942 -1.71 2.27 42.32
CA HIS A 942 -0.27 2.28 41.99
C HIS A 942 0.26 3.69 41.69
N VAL A 943 -0.39 4.44 40.78
CA VAL A 943 0.14 5.76 40.35
C VAL A 943 0.08 6.78 41.48
N LEU A 944 -1.08 7.01 42.10
CA LEU A 944 -1.20 8.04 43.14
C LEU A 944 -0.26 7.78 44.35
N PRO A 945 -0.15 6.56 44.92
CA PRO A 945 0.82 6.30 46.00
C PRO A 945 2.28 6.51 45.58
N ALA A 946 2.65 6.16 44.33
CA ALA A 946 3.99 6.40 43.81
C ALA A 946 4.28 7.89 43.67
N LEU A 947 3.37 8.66 43.07
CA LEU A 947 3.54 10.11 42.89
C LEU A 947 3.55 10.87 44.22
N VAL A 948 2.76 10.47 45.22
CA VAL A 948 2.85 11.04 46.59
C VAL A 948 4.22 10.77 47.20
N THR A 949 4.75 9.54 47.04
CA THR A 949 6.08 9.16 47.54
C THR A 949 7.20 9.97 46.88
N LEU A 950 7.09 10.26 45.58
CA LEU A 950 8.03 11.14 44.86
C LEU A 950 7.84 12.62 45.22
N GLY A 951 6.61 13.07 45.48
CA GLY A 951 6.31 14.45 45.90
C GLY A 951 6.83 14.79 47.29
N SER A 952 6.95 13.81 48.18
CA SER A 952 7.59 13.95 49.49
C SER A 952 9.13 13.79 49.47
N ASP A 953 9.77 13.68 48.31
CA ASP A 953 11.23 13.59 48.21
C ASP A 953 11.91 14.92 48.59
N GLN A 954 13.14 14.83 49.11
CA GLN A 954 13.95 16.00 49.49
C GLN A 954 14.58 16.68 48.27
N ASN A 955 14.68 15.99 47.13
CA ASN A 955 15.22 16.53 45.91
C ASN A 955 14.15 17.26 45.08
N LEU A 956 14.36 18.57 44.87
CA LEU A 956 13.41 19.43 44.16
C LEU A 956 13.13 18.96 42.72
N ASN A 957 14.09 18.33 42.03
CA ASN A 957 13.87 17.86 40.65
C ASN A 957 12.93 16.64 40.62
N VAL A 958 13.07 15.72 41.58
CA VAL A 958 12.14 14.58 41.76
C VAL A 958 10.75 15.11 42.09
N LYS A 959 10.68 16.07 43.02
CA LYS A 959 9.44 16.70 43.46
C LYS A 959 8.71 17.38 42.29
N TYR A 960 9.40 18.21 41.51
CA TYR A 960 8.78 18.91 40.36
C TYR A 960 8.39 17.96 39.22
N ALA A 961 9.15 16.89 38.96
CA ALA A 961 8.73 15.84 38.02
C ALA A 961 7.44 15.14 38.49
N SER A 962 7.26 14.93 39.80
CA SER A 962 6.01 14.38 40.35
C SER A 962 4.81 15.31 40.17
N ILE A 963 5.00 16.64 40.28
CA ILE A 963 3.94 17.64 40.07
C ILE A 963 3.43 17.58 38.63
N ASP A 964 4.34 17.55 37.66
CA ASP A 964 4.03 17.42 36.23
C ASP A 964 3.29 16.10 35.92
N ALA A 965 3.69 15.00 36.54
CA ALA A 965 2.98 13.72 36.46
C ALA A 965 1.57 13.77 37.07
N PHE A 966 1.38 14.43 38.22
CA PHE A 966 0.04 14.67 38.77
C PHE A 966 -0.84 15.51 37.83
N GLY A 967 -0.26 16.43 37.05
CA GLY A 967 -0.98 17.17 36.00
C GLY A 967 -1.62 16.26 34.96
N ALA A 968 -0.89 15.24 34.49
CA ALA A 968 -1.45 14.24 33.59
C ALA A 968 -2.57 13.41 34.25
N VAL A 969 -2.40 12.98 35.51
CA VAL A 969 -3.46 12.29 36.27
C VAL A 969 -4.71 13.17 36.39
N ALA A 970 -4.54 14.47 36.62
CA ALA A 970 -5.62 15.46 36.71
C ALA A 970 -6.33 15.72 35.36
N GLN A 971 -5.61 15.62 34.24
CA GLN A 971 -6.15 15.75 32.89
C GLN A 971 -7.04 14.55 32.49
N HIS A 972 -6.63 13.33 32.85
CA HIS A 972 -7.31 12.11 32.45
C HIS A 972 -8.44 11.67 33.42
N PHE A 973 -8.25 11.78 34.74
CA PHE A 973 -9.16 11.17 35.71
C PHE A 973 -10.17 12.13 36.34
N LYS A 974 -11.43 11.98 35.93
CA LYS A 974 -12.59 12.74 36.43
C LYS A 974 -13.23 12.15 37.70
N ASN A 975 -12.57 11.20 38.37
CA ASN A 975 -13.10 10.57 39.58
C ASN A 975 -12.84 11.47 40.81
N ASP A 976 -13.90 11.83 41.54
CA ASP A 976 -13.84 12.65 42.75
C ASP A 976 -12.78 12.19 43.76
N MET A 977 -12.63 10.89 44.00
CA MET A 977 -11.63 10.36 44.95
C MET A 977 -10.18 10.52 44.46
N ILE A 978 -9.98 10.68 43.15
CA ILE A 978 -8.67 10.97 42.54
C ILE A 978 -8.44 12.49 42.59
N VAL A 979 -9.44 13.29 42.20
CA VAL A 979 -9.40 14.76 42.25
C VAL A 979 -9.14 15.27 43.68
N ASP A 980 -9.80 14.72 44.69
CA ASP A 980 -9.62 15.12 46.10
C ASP A 980 -8.25 14.69 46.65
N LYS A 981 -7.66 13.59 46.17
CA LYS A 981 -6.25 13.23 46.48
C LYS A 981 -5.25 14.18 45.81
N ILE A 982 -5.50 14.57 44.55
CA ILE A 982 -4.65 15.52 43.82
C ILE A 982 -4.67 16.88 44.53
N ARG A 983 -5.86 17.40 44.90
CA ARG A 983 -6.03 18.63 45.67
C ARG A 983 -5.16 18.65 46.94
N VAL A 984 -5.30 17.63 47.80
CA VAL A 984 -4.53 17.53 49.06
C VAL A 984 -3.01 17.53 48.82
N GLN A 985 -2.53 16.89 47.76
CA GLN A 985 -1.12 16.87 47.43
C GLN A 985 -0.64 18.20 46.81
N MET A 986 -1.48 18.88 46.02
CA MET A 986 -1.20 20.20 45.45
C MET A 986 -1.17 21.29 46.52
N ASP A 987 -2.08 21.22 47.51
CA ASP A 987 -2.05 22.09 48.68
C ASP A 987 -0.74 21.92 49.46
N ALA A 988 -0.29 20.67 49.69
CA ALA A 988 0.99 20.40 50.34
C ALA A 988 2.21 20.97 49.57
N PHE A 989 2.15 21.01 48.23
CA PHE A 989 3.19 21.66 47.40
C PHE A 989 3.13 23.20 47.44
N LEU A 990 1.97 23.79 47.75
CA LEU A 990 1.78 25.24 47.88
C LEU A 990 2.11 25.73 49.31
N GLU A 991 1.86 24.92 50.34
CA GLU A 991 2.23 25.22 51.74
C GLU A 991 3.74 25.39 51.95
N ASP A 992 4.57 24.73 51.12
CA ASP A 992 6.03 24.93 51.10
C ASP A 992 6.46 26.38 50.77
N GLY A 993 5.57 27.18 50.18
CA GLY A 993 5.82 28.59 49.84
C GLY A 993 6.86 28.83 48.74
N SER A 994 7.40 27.77 48.11
CA SER A 994 8.36 27.90 47.01
C SER A 994 7.73 28.55 45.78
N HIS A 995 8.46 29.50 45.20
CA HIS A 995 8.08 30.20 43.99
C HIS A 995 7.99 29.23 42.79
N GLU A 996 8.99 28.36 42.67
CA GLU A 996 9.11 27.35 41.63
C GLU A 996 8.04 26.26 41.79
N ALA A 997 7.78 25.80 43.03
CA ALA A 997 6.68 24.86 43.31
C ALA A 997 5.32 25.45 42.93
N THR A 998 5.06 26.74 43.24
CA THR A 998 3.83 27.43 42.84
C THR A 998 3.67 27.41 41.32
N ILE A 999 4.72 27.75 40.57
CA ILE A 999 4.70 27.78 39.10
C ILE A 999 4.49 26.37 38.52
N ALA A 1000 5.13 25.34 39.10
CA ALA A 1000 4.98 23.95 38.68
C ALA A 1000 3.54 23.45 38.90
N VAL A 1001 2.96 23.69 40.09
CA VAL A 1001 1.57 23.32 40.41
C VAL A 1001 0.59 23.99 39.45
N VAL A 1002 0.76 25.29 39.23
CA VAL A 1002 -0.06 26.07 38.31
C VAL A 1002 0.02 25.48 36.89
N ARG A 1003 1.23 25.36 36.31
CA ARG A 1003 1.43 24.80 34.96
C ARG A 1003 0.88 23.38 34.79
N ALA A 1004 1.12 22.49 35.76
CA ALA A 1004 0.63 21.11 35.71
C ALA A 1004 -0.90 21.04 35.69
N LEU A 1005 -1.58 21.91 36.42
CA LEU A 1005 -3.05 21.98 36.44
C LEU A 1005 -3.65 22.70 35.22
N VAL A 1006 -2.91 23.60 34.53
CA VAL A 1006 -3.39 24.21 33.27
C VAL A 1006 -3.75 23.16 32.23
N VAL A 1007 -2.91 22.14 32.06
CA VAL A 1007 -3.09 21.08 31.05
C VAL A 1007 -4.39 20.30 31.27
N ALA A 1008 -4.86 20.22 32.51
CA ALA A 1008 -6.13 19.57 32.84
C ALA A 1008 -7.36 20.43 32.48
N ILE A 1009 -7.26 21.77 32.47
CA ILE A 1009 -8.42 22.69 32.43
C ILE A 1009 -9.49 22.31 31.39
N PRO A 1010 -9.17 22.06 30.11
CA PRO A 1010 -10.16 21.72 29.07
C PRO A 1010 -10.96 20.43 29.34
N HIS A 1011 -10.53 19.60 30.29
CA HIS A 1011 -11.12 18.30 30.61
C HIS A 1011 -11.55 18.16 32.09
N THR A 1012 -11.26 19.16 32.93
CA THR A 1012 -11.55 19.19 34.39
C THR A 1012 -13.02 18.95 34.76
N THR A 1013 -13.23 18.31 35.91
CA THR A 1013 -14.49 18.41 36.67
C THR A 1013 -14.64 19.79 37.29
N ASP A 1014 -15.87 20.22 37.56
CA ASP A 1014 -16.16 21.52 38.16
C ASP A 1014 -15.43 21.70 39.50
N LYS A 1015 -15.34 20.63 40.31
CA LYS A 1015 -14.51 20.58 41.53
C LYS A 1015 -13.06 20.99 41.29
N LEU A 1016 -12.40 20.43 40.27
CA LEU A 1016 -11.00 20.76 40.01
C LEU A 1016 -10.86 22.18 39.42
N ARG A 1017 -11.86 22.63 38.66
CA ARG A 1017 -11.95 24.00 38.12
C ARG A 1017 -12.08 25.06 39.24
N ASP A 1018 -12.97 24.84 40.20
CA ASP A 1018 -13.11 25.68 41.40
C ASP A 1018 -11.84 25.70 42.26
N TYR A 1019 -11.08 24.59 42.29
CA TYR A 1019 -9.80 24.52 42.98
C TYR A 1019 -8.69 25.34 42.28
N ILE A 1020 -8.63 25.30 40.94
CA ILE A 1020 -7.72 26.15 40.16
C ILE A 1020 -8.05 27.64 40.36
N LEU A 1021 -9.35 27.98 40.42
CA LEU A 1021 -9.82 29.33 40.79
C LEU A 1021 -9.41 29.73 42.21
N TYR A 1022 -9.40 28.81 43.18
CA TYR A 1022 -8.89 29.05 44.52
C TYR A 1022 -7.37 29.32 44.51
N ILE A 1023 -6.59 28.58 43.70
CA ILE A 1023 -5.14 28.84 43.52
C ILE A 1023 -4.88 30.25 42.96
N PHE A 1024 -5.81 30.86 42.22
CA PHE A 1024 -5.63 32.25 41.76
C PHE A 1024 -5.60 33.28 42.91
N GLN A 1025 -6.00 32.93 44.14
CA GLN A 1025 -5.77 33.78 45.32
C GLN A 1025 -4.28 34.03 45.60
N PHE A 1026 -3.37 33.11 45.21
CA PHE A 1026 -1.92 33.30 45.33
C PHE A 1026 -1.38 34.46 44.48
N THR A 1027 -2.16 35.01 43.52
CA THR A 1027 -1.83 36.28 42.82
C THR A 1027 -1.83 37.49 43.76
N THR A 1028 -2.45 37.40 44.95
CA THR A 1028 -2.43 38.46 45.97
C THR A 1028 -1.14 38.48 46.78
N MET A 1029 -0.36 37.39 46.80
CA MET A 1029 0.82 37.29 47.66
C MET A 1029 1.96 38.14 47.11
N PRO A 1030 2.47 39.13 47.87
CA PRO A 1030 3.53 40.01 47.40
C PRO A 1030 4.80 39.21 47.10
N SER A 1031 5.42 39.48 45.94
CA SER A 1031 6.72 38.90 45.60
C SER A 1031 7.76 39.31 46.65
N PRO A 1032 8.37 38.37 47.42
CA PRO A 1032 9.42 38.71 48.37
C PRO A 1032 10.76 39.03 47.66
N THR A 1033 10.85 38.80 46.35
CA THR A 1033 12.03 39.02 45.52
C THR A 1033 11.89 40.26 44.65
N SER A 1034 12.95 41.08 44.61
CA SER A 1034 13.15 42.18 43.66
C SER A 1034 13.43 41.71 42.22
N ASP A 1035 13.66 40.41 42.04
CA ASP A 1035 13.91 39.74 40.76
C ASP A 1035 12.73 39.92 39.79
N VAL A 1036 12.99 40.56 38.65
CA VAL A 1036 12.02 40.81 37.58
C VAL A 1036 11.67 39.51 36.83
N MET A 1037 12.63 38.59 36.66
CA MET A 1037 12.43 37.36 35.88
C MET A 1037 11.47 36.41 36.60
N ARG A 1038 11.66 36.21 37.90
CA ARG A 1038 10.72 35.44 38.73
C ARG A 1038 9.31 36.04 38.74
N ARG A 1039 9.18 37.38 38.87
CA ARG A 1039 7.87 38.05 38.79
C ARG A 1039 7.20 37.82 37.44
N ARG A 1040 7.96 37.92 36.34
CA ARG A 1040 7.49 37.63 34.97
C ARG A 1040 7.09 36.16 34.77
N GLU A 1041 7.87 35.20 35.25
CA GLU A 1041 7.53 33.79 35.09
C GLU A 1041 6.24 33.42 35.84
N ARG A 1042 6.09 33.91 37.08
CA ARG A 1042 4.83 33.80 37.84
C ARG A 1042 3.67 34.45 37.09
N ALA A 1043 3.85 35.67 36.59
CA ALA A 1043 2.80 36.37 35.84
C ALA A 1043 2.36 35.56 34.60
N ASN A 1044 3.32 35.06 33.81
CA ASN A 1044 3.04 34.26 32.62
C ASN A 1044 2.27 32.98 32.95
N ALA A 1045 2.69 32.20 33.95
CA ALA A 1045 2.00 30.97 34.34
C ALA A 1045 0.53 31.20 34.77
N PHE A 1046 0.28 32.28 35.54
CA PHE A 1046 -1.11 32.66 35.86
C PHE A 1046 -1.88 33.22 34.64
N CYS A 1047 -1.24 33.92 33.71
CA CYS A 1047 -1.88 34.39 32.46
C CYS A 1047 -2.25 33.24 31.51
N GLU A 1048 -1.39 32.22 31.40
CA GLU A 1048 -1.68 30.96 30.69
C GLU A 1048 -2.88 30.26 31.33
N SER A 1049 -2.89 30.13 32.65
CA SER A 1049 -3.99 29.54 33.42
C SER A 1049 -5.31 30.27 33.21
N ILE A 1050 -5.31 31.61 33.31
CA ILE A 1050 -6.50 32.44 33.15
C ILE A 1050 -7.07 32.32 31.73
N ARG A 1051 -6.23 32.33 30.69
CA ARG A 1051 -6.68 32.15 29.29
C ARG A 1051 -7.25 30.76 29.03
N ALA A 1052 -6.61 29.71 29.54
CA ALA A 1052 -7.13 28.35 29.44
C ALA A 1052 -8.47 28.18 30.18
N LEU A 1053 -8.63 28.85 31.33
CA LEU A 1053 -9.87 28.85 32.11
C LEU A 1053 -10.97 29.70 31.48
N ASP A 1054 -10.63 30.78 30.79
CA ASP A 1054 -11.60 31.66 30.14
C ASP A 1054 -12.30 30.98 28.95
N ALA A 1055 -11.70 29.94 28.36
CA ALA A 1055 -12.35 29.05 27.40
C ALA A 1055 -13.40 28.10 28.03
N THR A 1056 -13.77 28.27 29.31
CA THR A 1056 -14.71 27.39 30.04
C THR A 1056 -15.87 28.15 30.68
N ASP A 1057 -16.95 27.41 30.96
CA ASP A 1057 -18.10 27.89 31.74
C ASP A 1057 -17.75 27.97 33.24
N LEU A 1058 -17.95 29.17 33.80
CA LEU A 1058 -17.60 29.53 35.18
C LEU A 1058 -18.81 30.17 35.89
N PRO A 1059 -19.09 29.82 37.16
CA PRO A 1059 -20.13 30.47 37.95
C PRO A 1059 -19.89 31.99 38.10
N ALA A 1060 -20.95 32.78 37.98
CA ALA A 1060 -20.88 34.25 38.09
C ALA A 1060 -20.46 34.76 39.50
N THR A 1061 -20.47 33.88 40.51
CA THR A 1061 -19.84 34.08 41.82
C THR A 1061 -18.33 33.93 41.72
N SER A 1062 -17.83 32.77 41.25
CA SER A 1062 -16.40 32.48 41.11
C SER A 1062 -15.69 33.47 40.17
N VAL A 1063 -16.35 33.92 39.10
CA VAL A 1063 -15.86 35.00 38.23
C VAL A 1063 -15.64 36.30 39.01
N ARG A 1064 -16.60 36.68 39.85
CA ARG A 1064 -16.59 37.94 40.62
C ARG A 1064 -15.60 37.91 41.79
N GLU A 1065 -15.50 36.79 42.48
CA GLU A 1065 -14.80 36.65 43.76
C GLU A 1065 -13.36 36.17 43.61
N LEU A 1066 -13.02 35.47 42.51
CA LEU A 1066 -11.70 34.86 42.30
C LEU A 1066 -11.06 35.33 40.98
N LEU A 1067 -11.76 35.23 39.84
CA LEU A 1067 -11.18 35.53 38.53
C LEU A 1067 -10.88 37.02 38.32
N LEU A 1068 -11.88 37.90 38.45
CA LEU A 1068 -11.70 39.35 38.23
C LEU A 1068 -10.66 39.95 39.21
N PRO A 1069 -10.62 39.60 40.51
CA PRO A 1069 -9.55 40.05 41.41
C PRO A 1069 -8.16 39.57 40.99
N ALA A 1070 -8.01 38.32 40.53
CA ALA A 1070 -6.72 37.79 40.07
C ALA A 1070 -6.19 38.53 38.84
N ILE A 1071 -7.05 38.78 37.85
CA ILE A 1071 -6.71 39.59 36.66
C ILE A 1071 -6.29 41.00 37.09
N GLN A 1072 -7.05 41.65 37.99
CA GLN A 1072 -6.71 42.96 38.53
C GLN A 1072 -5.41 42.98 39.34
N ASN A 1073 -4.98 41.85 39.94
CA ASN A 1073 -3.72 41.77 40.66
C ASN A 1073 -2.53 41.66 39.71
N LEU A 1074 -2.64 40.85 38.66
CA LEU A 1074 -1.61 40.76 37.62
C LEU A 1074 -1.41 42.12 36.92
N LEU A 1075 -2.49 42.78 36.54
CA LEU A 1075 -2.46 44.10 35.87
C LEU A 1075 -1.89 45.26 36.73
N LYS A 1076 -1.60 45.04 38.03
CA LYS A 1076 -0.88 46.02 38.88
C LYS A 1076 0.63 45.94 38.71
N ASP A 1077 1.19 44.78 38.33
CA ASP A 1077 2.63 44.59 38.13
C ASP A 1077 3.00 44.67 36.64
N LEU A 1078 2.96 45.89 36.11
CA LEU A 1078 3.18 46.18 34.69
C LEU A 1078 4.59 45.84 34.20
N ASP A 1079 5.59 45.78 35.08
CA ASP A 1079 6.97 45.41 34.71
C ASP A 1079 7.14 43.89 34.48
N ALA A 1080 6.27 43.09 35.13
CA ALA A 1080 6.28 41.64 35.05
C ALA A 1080 5.56 41.11 33.80
N LEU A 1081 4.52 41.80 33.32
CA LEU A 1081 3.67 41.36 32.21
C LEU A 1081 4.31 41.60 30.83
N ASP A 1082 4.10 40.63 29.93
CA ASP A 1082 4.27 40.83 28.48
C ASP A 1082 3.10 41.67 27.91
N PRO A 1083 3.32 42.59 26.95
CA PRO A 1083 2.25 43.34 26.29
C PRO A 1083 1.09 42.48 25.76
N ALA A 1084 1.38 41.31 25.17
CA ALA A 1084 0.35 40.41 24.66
C ALA A 1084 -0.46 39.73 25.79
N HIS A 1085 0.20 39.44 26.92
CA HIS A 1085 -0.47 38.93 28.12
C HIS A 1085 -1.34 40.01 28.77
N LYS A 1086 -0.87 41.26 28.79
CA LYS A 1086 -1.64 42.40 29.27
C LYS A 1086 -2.90 42.64 28.42
N GLU A 1087 -2.79 42.68 27.10
CA GLU A 1087 -3.93 42.90 26.20
C GLU A 1087 -5.00 41.81 26.36
N ALA A 1088 -4.60 40.53 26.39
CA ALA A 1088 -5.51 39.42 26.65
C ALA A 1088 -6.20 39.54 28.01
N LEU A 1089 -5.48 39.90 29.08
CA LEU A 1089 -6.08 40.13 30.40
C LEU A 1089 -7.06 41.31 30.42
N GLU A 1090 -6.78 42.40 29.71
CA GLU A 1090 -7.69 43.56 29.63
C GLU A 1090 -8.98 43.24 28.86
N ILE A 1091 -8.91 42.39 27.81
CA ILE A 1091 -10.08 41.87 27.09
C ILE A 1091 -10.93 40.99 28.02
N ILE A 1092 -10.33 39.97 28.65
CA ILE A 1092 -11.05 39.06 29.57
C ILE A 1092 -11.69 39.83 30.74
N LEU A 1093 -10.98 40.82 31.30
CA LEU A 1093 -11.50 41.68 32.36
C LEU A 1093 -12.74 42.47 31.90
N LYS A 1094 -12.74 42.99 30.67
CA LYS A 1094 -13.84 43.77 30.09
C LYS A 1094 -15.07 42.90 29.84
N GLU A 1095 -14.88 41.70 29.29
CA GLU A 1095 -15.97 40.78 28.95
C GLU A 1095 -16.58 40.14 30.19
N ARG A 1096 -15.75 39.53 31.06
CA ARG A 1096 -16.22 38.83 32.27
C ARG A 1096 -16.73 39.76 33.39
N SER A 1097 -16.50 41.08 33.31
CA SER A 1097 -17.06 42.06 34.27
C SER A 1097 -18.45 42.62 33.90
N GLY A 1098 -19.00 42.25 32.74
CA GLY A 1098 -20.36 42.60 32.33
C GLY A 1098 -20.62 44.11 32.25
N GLY A 1099 -19.61 44.90 31.88
CA GLY A 1099 -19.70 46.38 31.79
C GLY A 1099 -19.73 47.14 33.13
N THR A 1100 -19.88 46.45 34.26
CA THR A 1100 -20.07 47.07 35.59
C THR A 1100 -18.91 48.00 36.00
N LEU A 1101 -17.70 47.76 35.48
CA LEU A 1101 -16.47 48.50 35.82
C LEU A 1101 -16.41 49.94 35.28
N GLU A 1102 -17.23 50.32 34.28
CA GLU A 1102 -17.33 51.72 33.82
C GLU A 1102 -17.81 52.68 34.93
N ALA A 1103 -18.50 52.17 35.94
CA ALA A 1103 -18.94 52.95 37.10
C ALA A 1103 -17.77 53.31 38.04
N ILE A 1104 -16.81 52.41 38.23
CA ILE A 1104 -15.72 52.57 39.23
C ILE A 1104 -14.62 53.49 38.69
N SER A 1105 -14.32 53.42 37.39
CA SER A 1105 -13.38 54.33 36.71
C SER A 1105 -13.73 55.81 36.95
N LYS A 1106 -15.02 56.14 37.04
CA LYS A 1106 -15.52 57.50 37.28
C LYS A 1106 -15.38 58.02 38.72
N VAL A 1107 -15.05 57.17 39.70
CA VAL A 1107 -15.05 57.55 41.14
C VAL A 1107 -13.67 58.00 41.64
N MET A 1108 -12.57 57.52 41.04
CA MET A 1108 -11.20 57.95 41.40
C MET A 1108 -10.62 59.02 40.46
N GLY A 1109 -11.25 59.29 39.30
CA GLY A 1109 -10.78 60.24 38.29
C GLY A 1109 -10.97 61.73 38.61
N ALA A 1110 -10.90 62.15 39.88
CA ALA A 1110 -11.29 63.49 40.33
C ALA A 1110 -10.15 64.54 40.32
N HIS A 1111 -9.08 64.35 39.54
CA HIS A 1111 -8.09 65.41 39.30
C HIS A 1111 -7.23 65.20 38.03
N LEU A 1112 -7.85 65.33 36.84
CA LEU A 1112 -7.26 65.79 35.56
C LEU A 1112 -8.37 65.78 34.48
N GLY A 1113 -8.45 66.83 33.64
CA GLY A 1113 -9.42 66.88 32.52
C GLY A 1113 -8.98 66.03 31.32
N ILE A 1114 -9.80 65.80 30.29
CA ILE A 1114 -11.03 66.50 29.85
C ILE A 1114 -12.07 65.45 29.34
N ALA A 1115 -13.37 65.80 29.31
CA ALA A 1115 -14.48 64.97 28.81
C ALA A 1115 -14.35 64.68 27.29
N SER A 1116 -14.81 63.56 26.69
CA SER A 1116 -16.16 62.92 26.70
C SER A 1116 -17.26 63.88 26.21
N SER A 1117 -18.14 63.59 25.26
CA SER A 1117 -18.56 62.32 24.60
C SER A 1117 -18.85 62.58 23.09
N VAL A 1118 -19.38 61.68 22.25
CA VAL A 1118 -20.72 61.05 22.26
C VAL A 1118 -20.67 59.62 21.69
N THR A 1119 -21.42 58.70 22.30
CA THR A 1119 -21.69 57.34 21.81
C THR A 1119 -23.12 57.22 21.27
N SER A 1120 -23.32 56.44 20.20
CA SER A 1120 -24.37 55.41 20.05
C SER A 1120 -24.71 55.10 18.58
N LEU A 1121 -24.79 53.81 18.24
CA LEU A 1121 -26.02 53.13 17.77
C LEU A 1121 -25.68 51.76 17.17
N PHE A 1122 -25.84 50.71 17.96
CA PHE A 1122 -26.32 49.43 17.39
C PHE A 1122 -27.81 49.62 17.04
N GLY A 1123 -28.24 49.10 15.90
CA GLY A 1123 -29.55 49.39 15.32
C GLY A 1123 -30.16 48.22 14.56
N GLU A 1124 -29.98 47.00 15.08
CA GLU A 1124 -30.63 45.82 14.54
C GLU A 1124 -32.12 45.82 14.92
N GLY A 1125 -33.02 45.66 13.93
CA GLY A 1125 -34.46 45.85 14.14
C GLY A 1125 -35.30 45.42 12.94
N GLY A 1126 -35.78 44.18 12.97
CA GLY A 1126 -36.58 43.60 11.88
C GLY A 1126 -38.05 44.03 11.89
N LEU A 1127 -38.58 44.26 10.68
CA LEU A 1127 -39.97 44.00 10.23
C LEU A 1127 -41.14 44.34 11.18
N LEU A 1128 -41.85 45.44 10.88
CA LEU A 1128 -43.25 45.45 10.38
C LEU A 1128 -43.85 46.88 10.37
N GLY A 1129 -44.70 47.24 9.39
CA GLY A 1129 -45.69 48.33 9.61
C GLY A 1129 -45.95 49.44 8.57
N LYS A 1130 -46.19 49.10 7.29
CA LYS A 1130 -47.16 49.79 6.38
C LYS A 1130 -47.19 51.35 6.24
N LYS A 1131 -46.78 51.79 5.03
CA LYS A 1131 -47.62 52.44 3.97
C LYS A 1131 -47.83 53.99 3.95
N ASP A 1132 -47.81 54.53 2.71
CA ASP A 1132 -48.29 55.85 2.21
C ASP A 1132 -47.57 57.13 2.70
N SER A 1133 -47.42 58.22 1.94
CA SER A 1133 -47.52 58.48 0.47
C SER A 1133 -47.07 59.94 0.16
N GLY A 1134 -46.47 60.24 -1.01
CA GLY A 1134 -46.26 61.63 -1.48
C GLY A 1134 -45.35 61.77 -2.72
N ASP A 1135 -45.82 62.49 -3.74
CA ASP A 1135 -45.20 62.63 -5.08
C ASP A 1135 -44.60 64.05 -5.36
N PRO A 1136 -43.88 64.29 -6.49
CA PRO A 1136 -42.94 65.41 -6.71
C PRO A 1136 -43.50 66.46 -7.72
N PRO A 1137 -42.77 67.08 -8.69
CA PRO A 1137 -41.36 67.52 -8.85
C PRO A 1137 -41.27 69.08 -9.03
N PRO A 1138 -40.22 69.73 -9.62
CA PRO A 1138 -39.96 69.72 -11.07
C PRO A 1138 -38.47 69.78 -11.55
N GLU A 1139 -38.27 69.73 -12.87
CA GLU A 1139 -37.01 69.78 -13.66
C GLU A 1139 -36.64 71.26 -14.08
N PRO A 1140 -35.78 71.58 -15.10
CA PRO A 1140 -34.81 70.80 -15.92
C PRO A 1140 -33.44 71.50 -16.19
N VAL A 1141 -32.58 70.91 -17.05
CA VAL A 1141 -31.84 71.51 -18.22
C VAL A 1141 -30.59 70.66 -18.61
N GLU A 1142 -30.26 70.59 -19.90
CA GLU A 1142 -29.25 69.69 -20.50
C GLU A 1142 -27.83 70.26 -20.71
N SER A 1143 -26.84 69.35 -20.65
CA SER A 1143 -25.56 69.18 -21.41
C SER A 1143 -24.76 70.37 -22.01
N PRO A 1144 -23.41 70.24 -22.12
CA PRO A 1144 -22.83 69.49 -23.26
C PRO A 1144 -21.61 68.59 -22.92
N ARG A 1145 -21.17 67.79 -23.91
CA ARG A 1145 -20.06 66.80 -23.81
C ARG A 1145 -18.65 67.41 -23.91
N ALA A 1146 -17.68 66.69 -23.37
CA ALA A 1146 -16.25 66.79 -23.71
C ALA A 1146 -15.69 65.43 -24.19
N VAL A 1147 -14.50 65.42 -24.80
CA VAL A 1147 -13.87 64.25 -25.47
C VAL A 1147 -12.98 63.46 -24.49
N PRO A 1148 -12.95 62.11 -24.54
CA PRO A 1148 -12.13 61.31 -23.63
C PRO A 1148 -10.63 61.27 -24.00
N PRO A 1149 -9.72 61.15 -23.01
CA PRO A 1149 -8.33 60.72 -23.21
C PRO A 1149 -8.24 59.20 -23.50
N PRO A 1150 -7.08 58.68 -23.97
CA PRO A 1150 -6.91 57.25 -24.28
C PRO A 1150 -6.96 56.36 -23.03
N PRO A 1151 -7.26 55.05 -23.18
CA PRO A 1151 -7.28 54.10 -22.08
C PRO A 1151 -5.87 53.87 -21.50
N ALA A 1152 -5.79 53.79 -20.18
CA ALA A 1152 -4.66 53.19 -19.48
C ALA A 1152 -4.93 51.68 -19.26
N GLU A 1153 -3.89 50.86 -19.29
CA GLU A 1153 -4.02 49.40 -19.19
C GLU A 1153 -4.31 48.96 -17.75
N ASP A 1154 -5.49 48.39 -17.50
CA ASP A 1154 -5.97 48.04 -16.16
C ASP A 1154 -5.48 46.65 -15.73
N THR A 1155 -4.20 46.57 -15.37
CA THR A 1155 -3.49 45.32 -15.04
C THR A 1155 -4.08 44.57 -13.85
N ARG A 1156 -3.81 43.25 -13.74
CA ARG A 1156 -4.25 42.41 -12.59
C ARG A 1156 -3.80 43.02 -11.25
N PHE A 1157 -2.57 43.54 -11.19
CA PHE A 1157 -2.02 44.28 -10.05
C PHE A 1157 -2.84 45.53 -9.70
N MET A 1158 -3.19 46.38 -10.67
CA MET A 1158 -4.04 47.57 -10.45
C MET A 1158 -5.44 47.21 -9.91
N ARG A 1159 -6.00 46.06 -10.26
CA ARG A 1159 -7.26 45.57 -9.69
C ARG A 1159 -7.12 45.04 -8.26
N ILE A 1160 -6.05 44.32 -7.95
CA ILE A 1160 -5.76 43.84 -6.59
C ILE A 1160 -5.52 45.01 -5.63
N MET A 1161 -4.76 46.04 -6.06
CA MET A 1161 -4.51 47.26 -5.28
C MET A 1161 -5.78 48.08 -4.93
N ARG A 1162 -6.91 47.87 -5.62
CA ARG A 1162 -8.22 48.45 -5.23
C ARG A 1162 -8.91 47.69 -4.10
N GLY A 1163 -8.55 46.43 -3.88
CA GLY A 1163 -9.09 45.58 -2.82
C GLY A 1163 -8.32 45.76 -1.51
N ASN A 1164 -8.90 46.50 -0.56
CA ASN A 1164 -8.53 46.53 0.87
C ASN A 1164 -7.11 47.01 1.26
N PHE A 1165 -6.24 47.39 0.31
CA PHE A 1165 -4.86 47.87 0.57
C PHE A 1165 -4.77 48.93 1.67
N THR A 1166 -5.75 49.84 1.75
CA THR A 1166 -5.77 50.98 2.70
C THR A 1166 -6.03 50.57 4.16
N ASP A 1167 -6.67 49.43 4.42
CA ASP A 1167 -6.91 48.96 5.78
C ASP A 1167 -5.81 47.99 6.26
N MET A 1168 -5.16 47.24 5.36
CA MET A 1168 -4.04 46.36 5.70
C MET A 1168 -2.83 47.13 6.26
N LEU A 1169 -2.46 48.25 5.63
CA LEU A 1169 -1.37 49.13 6.10
C LEU A 1169 -1.71 49.89 7.39
N ARG A 1170 -2.95 49.82 7.88
CA ARG A 1170 -3.42 50.61 9.04
C ARG A 1170 -3.01 50.03 10.39
N SER A 1171 -2.44 48.83 10.41
CA SER A 1171 -2.14 48.03 11.60
C SER A 1171 -0.91 48.48 12.43
N LYS A 1172 -0.33 49.67 12.19
CA LYS A 1172 0.53 50.41 13.16
C LYS A 1172 0.77 51.87 12.77
N ALA A 1173 -0.24 52.73 12.95
CA ALA A 1173 -0.11 54.18 12.80
C ALA A 1173 -0.64 54.93 14.04
N LYS A 1174 -0.07 54.65 15.22
CA LYS A 1174 -0.26 55.49 16.41
C LYS A 1174 1.00 55.53 17.27
N ASN A 1175 1.51 56.75 17.46
CA ASN A 1175 2.59 57.14 18.39
C ASN A 1175 4.01 56.66 18.06
N GLN A 1176 4.67 57.33 17.10
CA GLN A 1176 6.07 57.72 17.31
C GLN A 1176 6.44 59.00 16.55
N GLU A 1177 6.14 60.15 17.16
CA GLU A 1177 6.79 61.43 16.85
C GLU A 1177 6.85 62.24 18.15
N ASP A 1178 7.95 62.10 18.88
CA ASP A 1178 8.84 63.24 19.16
C ASP A 1178 10.21 62.73 19.63
N THR A 1179 11.28 63.39 19.18
CA THR A 1179 12.66 62.91 19.37
C THR A 1179 13.50 63.86 20.22
N SER A 1180 14.46 63.30 20.97
CA SER A 1180 15.75 63.93 21.36
C SER A 1180 15.71 65.17 22.29
N THR A 1181 16.74 65.52 23.05
CA THR A 1181 17.90 64.86 23.71
C THR A 1181 18.38 65.86 24.77
N GLY A 1182 19.01 65.46 25.90
CA GLY A 1182 19.58 66.52 26.75
C GLY A 1182 20.19 66.28 28.13
N GLN A 1183 20.44 65.06 28.61
CA GLN A 1183 21.55 64.77 29.56
C GLN A 1183 21.78 63.26 29.72
#